data_AF-A0A2A5BBU6-F1
#
_entry.id   AF-A0A2A5BBU6-F1
#
_cell.length_a   1.000
_cell.length_b   1.000
_cell.length_c   1.000
_cell.angle_alpha   90.00
_cell.angle_beta   90.00
_cell.angle_gamma   90.00
#
_symmetry.space_group_name_H-M   'P 1'
#
loop_
_entity.id
_entity.type
_entity.pdbx_description
1 polymer ?
#
loop_
_entity_poly.entity_id
_entity_poly.type
_entity_poly.pdbx_seq_one_letter_code
_entity_poly.pdbx_strand_id
1 'polypeptide(L)'
;NFSFEVLRKPACSHKSASVEDLVTSMIMIPGSGEYVYDTKIQQKTILTPHGAEIETTDVNSHNYHKIANSVHSLNQLQQICKNTEWVSPVVCWFGDNINARDCLIKPAVEFKDTKVAYSEEWRVGGYNRETAYEITKDAFDRPLYGGSVNDASVVRYLKELKSRNLKTMFYPMFFLDVPQKPWRGHMTTEPEYVRDFFQKEHGYNDFILHYAELARDHVDAFVIGSELIGLTSIRSGDNFPAVDELVALAQKVKQIMGDKVLVTYAADWSEYHHTTGGWFNLDPLWASSGIDFVGIDAYFPVAPAAGSVITKEELEAGWNSGEGYDYYIDQSDDSKHPLAPEYAWKNLRYWWENPHKNPDGALTEWVPRSKPIWFTEFGFPSINQATNQPNVFFDPRCIDGGVPKGSNGNIDFTIQRRAIKAFIEYWKTQEYIGQMFLWTWDARPYPAWPHMRVWRDGNLWEKGHWVNNKFGTSNLGAILLEISLRSQINLDHVDVSTLDDTIEGFVLSNQMTAINAIDMLRASYFFDICGANQEMISFIKRGSARELSVSSSECLKLSDNSFIEEIEIPKEVTLDKVDLYFIDGSKEYSTNYIYVNNETNSYTDKATLRTPLVITEAEAKIMGELLLENASIEDKIISFILNKQDFKLKPTDFVSFKHAGREYSIRVINTEIHGNQMIVTGIVDYRDFYLSVASAKNQLTLEYEHSEDSNLVILDLPFIFNNARAPYLAAYLCNNASAPLYSKLPHDLHGNWSRIASLEPTNALGTLVEFIQPRHVNMFMIDETSKLIVKGRRLEKYALGAQQLAMIGGEVITFRHIEKLQDGLYKISYLTRGGMGTENLMTNHAPGEDFVIINAGMGMNMISVSKKLIGKPVIFRACSIEKSMIYENKAQSPLPPFVTYEQISGHELHIKWVTRSRHYNQWDEPAGAEDSSFTVKLHLNANGDAAEYQSLTWEIIIAISALDLSAGYSVDIIKGGN
;
A
#
# COMPACT_ATOMS: atom_id res chain seq x y z
N ASN A 1 24.30 6.02 -27.93
CA ASN A 1 23.28 6.83 -27.23
C ASN A 1 23.50 6.64 -25.75
N PHE A 2 23.83 7.71 -25.03
CA PHE A 2 23.89 7.69 -23.57
C PHE A 2 22.55 8.20 -23.04
N SER A 3 22.03 7.54 -22.01
CA SER A 3 20.85 7.98 -21.26
C SER A 3 21.29 8.25 -19.82
N PHE A 4 20.75 9.30 -19.21
CA PHE A 4 21.08 9.69 -17.84
C PHE A 4 19.79 9.92 -17.07
N GLU A 5 19.71 9.38 -15.86
CA GLU A 5 18.74 9.85 -14.86
C GLU A 5 19.17 11.24 -14.40
N VAL A 6 18.26 12.22 -14.48
CA VAL A 6 18.55 13.61 -14.14
C VAL A 6 17.61 14.06 -13.04
N LEU A 7 18.18 14.35 -11.87
CA LEU A 7 17.47 15.02 -10.80
C LEU A 7 17.63 16.54 -10.91
N ARG A 8 16.51 17.27 -11.02
CA ARG A 8 16.49 18.74 -11.02
C ARG A 8 15.38 19.27 -10.13
N LYS A 9 15.73 20.06 -9.10
CA LYS A 9 14.76 20.83 -8.32
C LYS A 9 14.38 22.13 -9.06
N PRO A 10 13.12 22.61 -8.94
CA PRO A 10 12.74 23.89 -9.52
C PRO A 10 13.54 25.06 -8.93
N ALA A 11 13.81 26.09 -9.75
CA ALA A 11 14.68 27.20 -9.37
C ALA A 11 14.03 28.25 -8.44
N CYS A 12 12.77 28.07 -8.03
CA CYS A 12 11.93 29.12 -7.43
C CYS A 12 11.74 28.97 -5.91
N SER A 13 12.74 28.49 -5.18
CA SER A 13 12.64 28.10 -3.77
C SER A 13 12.36 29.24 -2.77
N HIS A 14 12.52 30.51 -3.16
CA HIS A 14 12.46 31.64 -2.23
C HIS A 14 11.06 32.04 -1.70
N LYS A 15 9.95 31.62 -2.34
CA LYS A 15 8.57 31.95 -1.86
C LYS A 15 7.81 30.79 -1.23
N SER A 16 8.33 29.58 -1.36
CA SER A 16 7.74 28.37 -0.81
C SER A 16 8.85 27.34 -0.69
N ALA A 17 9.56 27.34 0.44
CA ALA A 17 10.43 26.22 0.75
C ALA A 17 9.56 24.96 0.76
N SER A 18 10.00 23.94 0.03
CA SER A 18 9.37 22.62 0.13
C SER A 18 9.60 22.05 1.53
N VAL A 19 8.77 21.11 1.99
CA VAL A 19 8.98 20.48 3.31
C VAL A 19 10.38 19.85 3.39
N GLU A 20 10.86 19.33 2.28
CA GLU A 20 12.20 18.74 2.11
C GLU A 20 13.32 19.76 2.32
N ASP A 21 13.13 21.03 1.93
CA ASP A 21 14.11 22.09 2.13
C ASP A 21 14.11 22.62 3.57
N LEU A 22 13.02 22.41 4.32
CA LEU A 22 12.89 22.84 5.71
C LEU A 22 13.47 21.84 6.72
N VAL A 23 13.56 20.57 6.33
CA VAL A 23 14.07 19.50 7.20
C VAL A 23 15.59 19.61 7.34
N THR A 24 16.04 19.89 8.56
CA THR A 24 17.46 19.97 8.92
C THR A 24 17.93 18.83 9.82
N SER A 25 17.00 18.16 10.53
CA SER A 25 17.33 17.07 11.44
C SER A 25 16.36 15.90 11.23
N MET A 26 16.90 14.70 11.07
CA MET A 26 16.12 13.49 10.73
C MET A 26 16.46 12.32 11.65
N ILE A 27 15.44 11.58 12.07
CA ILE A 27 15.62 10.32 12.79
C ILE A 27 15.74 9.19 11.79
N MET A 28 16.72 8.31 12.02
CA MET A 28 17.05 7.20 11.16
C MET A 28 16.72 5.89 11.87
N ILE A 29 15.71 5.18 11.37
CA ILE A 29 15.23 3.89 11.91
C ILE A 29 15.50 2.77 10.87
N PRO A 30 15.15 1.49 11.07
CA PRO A 30 14.31 0.88 12.12
C PRO A 30 14.94 0.75 13.52
N GLY A 31 16.25 0.93 13.66
CA GLY A 31 17.00 0.63 14.90
C GLY A 31 17.06 -0.84 15.31
N SER A 32 16.29 -1.69 14.62
CA SER A 32 16.27 -3.16 14.70
C SER A 32 16.53 -3.77 13.32
N GLY A 33 17.28 -4.86 13.29
CA GLY A 33 17.86 -5.49 12.10
C GLY A 33 19.37 -5.60 12.28
N GLU A 34 19.86 -6.83 12.40
CA GLU A 34 21.21 -7.15 12.90
C GLU A 34 22.35 -6.41 12.16
N TYR A 35 22.19 -6.14 10.87
CA TYR A 35 23.17 -5.44 10.03
C TYR A 35 22.57 -4.22 9.29
N VAL A 36 21.45 -3.68 9.76
CA VAL A 36 20.67 -2.68 9.02
C VAL A 36 21.44 -1.39 8.73
N TYR A 37 22.30 -0.95 9.67
CA TYR A 37 23.13 0.24 9.50
C TYR A 37 24.49 -0.03 8.87
N ASP A 38 24.86 -1.29 8.65
CA ASP A 38 26.21 -1.60 8.19
C ASP A 38 26.49 -0.97 6.83
N THR A 39 27.63 -0.30 6.70
CA THR A 39 28.06 0.36 5.47
C THR A 39 28.82 -0.57 4.53
N LYS A 40 29.13 -1.78 5.01
CA LYS A 40 29.64 -2.89 4.21
C LYS A 40 28.50 -3.85 3.86
N ILE A 41 28.61 -4.47 2.70
CA ILE A 41 27.70 -5.57 2.34
C ILE A 41 28.06 -6.76 3.22
N GLN A 42 27.07 -7.19 4.01
CA GLN A 42 27.13 -8.40 4.81
C GLN A 42 26.40 -9.52 4.07
N GLN A 43 26.93 -10.72 4.15
CA GLN A 43 26.40 -11.90 3.51
C GLN A 43 26.04 -12.95 4.54
N LYS A 44 25.01 -13.73 4.24
CA LYS A 44 24.66 -14.95 4.96
C LYS A 44 24.83 -16.15 4.03
N THR A 45 25.39 -17.22 4.58
CA THR A 45 25.72 -18.45 3.86
C THR A 45 25.03 -19.62 4.54
N ILE A 46 24.16 -20.33 3.82
CA ILE A 46 23.49 -21.53 4.30
C ILE A 46 24.45 -22.72 4.12
N LEU A 47 24.61 -23.52 5.17
CA LEU A 47 25.53 -24.65 5.23
C LEU A 47 24.78 -25.98 5.32
N THR A 48 25.36 -27.01 4.73
CA THR A 48 24.98 -28.40 4.97
C THR A 48 25.32 -28.81 6.41
N PRO A 49 24.75 -29.92 6.94
CA PRO A 49 25.13 -30.44 8.26
C PRO A 49 26.63 -30.75 8.44
N HIS A 50 27.38 -30.86 7.35
CA HIS A 50 28.83 -31.12 7.36
C HIS A 50 29.67 -29.88 7.01
N GLY A 51 29.05 -28.69 6.95
CA GLY A 51 29.75 -27.41 6.79
C GLY A 51 30.02 -26.97 5.33
N ALA A 52 29.56 -27.71 4.31
CA ALA A 52 29.64 -27.26 2.92
C ALA A 52 28.60 -26.18 2.60
N GLU A 53 28.97 -25.17 1.81
CA GLU A 53 28.08 -24.07 1.39
C GLU A 53 27.00 -24.54 0.41
N ILE A 54 25.77 -24.10 0.63
CA ILE A 54 24.60 -24.34 -0.23
C ILE A 54 24.30 -23.09 -1.04
N GLU A 55 24.16 -21.95 -0.36
CA GLU A 55 23.75 -20.68 -0.96
C GLU A 55 24.34 -19.52 -0.15
N THR A 56 24.75 -18.45 -0.83
CA THR A 56 25.18 -17.19 -0.21
C THR A 56 24.30 -16.05 -0.73
N THR A 57 23.78 -15.22 0.17
CA THR A 57 22.93 -14.07 -0.17
C THR A 57 23.35 -12.83 0.61
N ASP A 58 23.18 -11.66 -0.01
CA ASP A 58 23.42 -10.38 0.65
C ASP A 58 22.30 -10.10 1.68
N VAL A 59 22.67 -9.65 2.88
CA VAL A 59 21.74 -9.35 3.97
C VAL A 59 21.27 -7.90 3.91
N ASN A 60 22.15 -6.99 3.52
CA ASN A 60 21.91 -5.55 3.53
C ASN A 60 22.28 -4.88 2.20
N SER A 61 22.18 -5.58 1.06
CA SER A 61 22.28 -4.96 -0.27
C SER A 61 21.13 -5.44 -1.16
N HIS A 62 20.12 -4.58 -1.32
CA HIS A 62 18.91 -4.87 -2.09
C HIS A 62 18.64 -3.75 -3.10
N ASN A 63 19.68 -3.22 -3.72
CA ASN A 63 19.59 -2.08 -4.63
C ASN A 63 20.46 -2.29 -5.87
N TYR A 64 20.11 -1.62 -6.97
CA TYR A 64 20.79 -1.75 -8.27
C TYR A 64 22.27 -1.33 -8.21
N HIS A 65 22.62 -0.39 -7.31
CA HIS A 65 23.97 0.11 -7.17
C HIS A 65 24.95 -0.88 -6.51
N LYS A 66 24.45 -2.01 -5.98
CA LYS A 66 25.25 -3.02 -5.26
C LYS A 66 26.12 -2.39 -4.16
N ILE A 67 25.51 -1.50 -3.39
CA ILE A 67 26.10 -0.92 -2.17
C ILE A 67 25.24 -1.30 -0.96
N ALA A 68 25.76 -1.07 0.24
CA ALA A 68 24.98 -1.30 1.46
C ALA A 68 23.73 -0.41 1.49
N ASN A 69 22.64 -0.98 1.99
CA ASN A 69 21.31 -0.37 2.04
C ASN A 69 21.31 0.94 2.82
N SER A 70 21.99 0.98 3.98
CA SER A 70 22.12 2.19 4.80
C SER A 70 22.81 3.32 4.06
N VAL A 71 23.86 3.03 3.28
CA VAL A 71 24.60 4.00 2.46
C VAL A 71 23.71 4.53 1.34
N HIS A 72 22.97 3.64 0.65
CA HIS A 72 22.05 4.06 -0.39
C HIS A 72 20.92 4.93 0.17
N SER A 73 20.31 4.53 1.29
CA SER A 73 19.24 5.31 1.92
C SER A 73 19.75 6.67 2.41
N LEU A 74 20.96 6.73 2.98
CA LEU A 74 21.57 7.99 3.39
C LEU A 74 21.87 8.91 2.19
N ASN A 75 22.27 8.35 1.04
CA ASN A 75 22.38 9.13 -0.21
C ASN A 75 21.03 9.72 -0.61
N GLN A 76 19.95 8.94 -0.52
CA GLN A 76 18.60 9.42 -0.83
C GLN A 76 18.15 10.53 0.12
N LEU A 77 18.41 10.39 1.43
CA LEU A 77 18.13 11.44 2.42
C LEU A 77 18.81 12.75 2.06
N GLN A 78 20.12 12.74 1.82
CA GLN A 78 20.88 13.96 1.48
C GLN A 78 20.52 14.52 0.10
N GLN A 79 20.04 13.68 -0.81
CA GLN A 79 19.60 14.10 -2.15
C GLN A 79 18.26 14.84 -2.09
N ILE A 80 17.33 14.35 -1.26
CA ILE A 80 15.97 14.88 -1.11
C ILE A 80 15.98 16.07 -0.12
N CYS A 81 16.45 15.85 1.11
CA CYS A 81 16.57 16.82 2.18
C CYS A 81 17.99 17.40 2.23
N LYS A 82 18.33 18.24 1.25
CA LYS A 82 19.70 18.77 1.07
C LYS A 82 20.25 19.58 2.25
N ASN A 83 19.35 20.13 3.07
CA ASN A 83 19.68 20.93 4.24
C ASN A 83 19.80 20.09 5.51
N THR A 84 19.85 18.76 5.41
CA THR A 84 20.07 17.88 6.56
C THR A 84 21.45 18.14 7.16
N GLU A 85 21.46 18.56 8.42
CA GLU A 85 22.64 18.80 9.24
C GLU A 85 22.81 17.74 10.32
N TRP A 86 21.69 17.20 10.83
CA TRP A 86 21.67 16.20 11.89
C TRP A 86 20.99 14.91 11.47
N VAL A 87 21.56 13.79 11.87
CA VAL A 87 20.94 12.46 11.75
C VAL A 87 20.94 11.80 13.12
N SER A 88 19.81 11.22 13.50
CA SER A 88 19.64 10.54 14.79
C SER A 88 19.39 9.05 14.58
N PRO A 89 20.44 8.20 14.53
CA PRO A 89 20.26 6.76 14.40
C PRO A 89 19.73 6.17 15.72
N VAL A 90 18.60 5.47 15.61
CA VAL A 90 18.01 4.71 16.71
C VAL A 90 18.71 3.36 16.83
N VAL A 91 18.97 2.87 18.04
CA VAL A 91 19.44 1.48 18.28
C VAL A 91 18.66 0.86 19.42
N CYS A 92 18.43 -0.45 19.38
CA CYS A 92 17.61 -1.10 20.40
C CYS A 92 18.18 -2.38 21.01
N TRP A 93 17.84 -2.57 22.29
CA TRP A 93 17.80 -3.86 22.99
C TRP A 93 16.34 -4.20 23.30
N PHE A 94 16.08 -5.38 23.86
CA PHE A 94 14.75 -5.91 24.07
C PHE A 94 14.50 -6.22 25.55
N GLY A 95 13.41 -5.68 26.08
CA GLY A 95 12.82 -6.06 27.36
C GLY A 95 11.88 -7.26 27.17
N ASP A 96 11.97 -8.24 28.05
CA ASP A 96 11.19 -9.49 28.00
C ASP A 96 9.93 -9.49 28.89
N ASN A 97 9.67 -8.38 29.59
CA ASN A 97 8.50 -8.23 30.46
C ASN A 97 8.03 -6.76 30.52
N ILE A 98 6.71 -6.56 30.60
CA ILE A 98 6.09 -5.23 30.78
C ILE A 98 6.19 -4.74 32.25
N ASN A 99 6.32 -5.65 33.21
CA ASN A 99 6.58 -5.29 34.60
C ASN A 99 8.08 -5.08 34.82
N ALA A 100 8.47 -3.87 35.20
CA ALA A 100 9.88 -3.48 35.33
C ALA A 100 10.64 -4.31 36.39
N ARG A 101 9.95 -4.80 37.43
CA ARG A 101 10.52 -5.68 38.44
C ARG A 101 11.19 -6.90 37.83
N ASP A 102 10.47 -7.56 36.92
CA ASP A 102 10.87 -8.85 36.34
C ASP A 102 11.54 -8.69 34.96
N CYS A 103 11.46 -7.52 34.34
CA CYS A 103 12.01 -7.25 33.02
C CYS A 103 13.54 -7.31 32.99
N LEU A 104 14.09 -8.05 32.04
CA LEU A 104 15.51 -8.03 31.68
C LEU A 104 15.66 -7.38 30.30
N ILE A 105 16.62 -6.46 30.16
CA ILE A 105 16.92 -5.79 28.90
C ILE A 105 18.19 -6.39 28.30
N LYS A 106 18.07 -7.03 27.14
CA LYS A 106 19.16 -7.76 26.48
C LYS A 106 19.19 -7.48 24.98
N PRO A 107 20.37 -7.51 24.34
CA PRO A 107 20.42 -7.51 22.89
C PRO A 107 19.93 -8.85 22.34
N ALA A 108 19.36 -8.81 21.13
CA ALA A 108 18.70 -9.96 20.55
C ALA A 108 19.11 -10.25 19.10
N VAL A 109 18.96 -11.50 18.68
CA VAL A 109 19.10 -11.97 17.30
C VAL A 109 17.77 -12.50 16.77
N GLU A 110 17.58 -12.43 15.46
CA GLU A 110 16.35 -12.91 14.80
C GLU A 110 16.27 -14.44 14.80
N PHE A 111 17.43 -15.10 14.63
CA PHE A 111 17.56 -16.55 14.57
C PHE A 111 18.89 -17.03 15.18
N LYS A 112 18.84 -18.17 15.86
CA LYS A 112 20.02 -18.93 16.33
C LYS A 112 20.30 -20.17 15.48
N ASP A 113 20.33 -20.02 14.16
CA ASP A 113 20.59 -21.14 13.26
C ASP A 113 22.09 -21.42 13.09
N THR A 114 22.55 -22.55 13.63
CA THR A 114 23.94 -23.03 13.50
C THR A 114 24.34 -23.42 12.07
N LYS A 115 23.38 -23.54 11.16
CA LYS A 115 23.61 -23.83 9.74
C LYS A 115 23.74 -22.55 8.89
N VAL A 116 23.70 -21.38 9.50
CA VAL A 116 23.90 -20.11 8.80
C VAL A 116 25.17 -19.45 9.30
N ALA A 117 26.13 -19.26 8.40
CA ALA A 117 27.32 -18.46 8.66
C ALA A 117 27.12 -17.04 8.11
N TYR A 118 27.70 -16.05 8.78
CA TYR A 118 27.67 -14.66 8.34
C TYR A 118 29.08 -14.20 7.98
N SER A 119 29.22 -13.28 7.03
CA SER A 119 30.52 -12.72 6.62
C SER A 119 31.25 -11.98 7.76
N GLU A 120 30.50 -11.40 8.69
CA GLU A 120 31.00 -10.86 9.96
C GLU A 120 30.15 -11.46 11.09
N GLU A 121 30.78 -11.85 12.19
CA GLU A 121 30.08 -12.39 13.35
C GLU A 121 29.34 -11.28 14.09
N TRP A 122 28.05 -11.51 14.39
CA TRP A 122 27.23 -10.56 15.14
C TRP A 122 27.69 -10.48 16.60
N ARG A 123 27.91 -9.26 17.09
CA ARG A 123 28.22 -8.96 18.50
C ARG A 123 27.61 -7.65 18.94
N VAL A 124 27.02 -7.64 20.13
CA VAL A 124 26.53 -6.45 20.82
C VAL A 124 26.92 -6.54 22.29
N GLY A 125 27.76 -5.62 22.76
CA GLY A 125 28.33 -5.66 24.09
C GLY A 125 29.05 -6.98 24.39
N GLY A 126 28.72 -7.59 25.52
CA GLY A 126 29.25 -8.90 25.91
C GLY A 126 28.63 -10.10 25.18
N TYR A 127 27.67 -9.88 24.26
CA TYR A 127 26.86 -10.94 23.66
C TYR A 127 27.34 -11.31 22.25
N ASN A 128 27.21 -12.60 21.93
CA ASN A 128 27.31 -13.12 20.57
C ASN A 128 25.97 -13.78 20.20
N ARG A 129 25.84 -14.30 18.97
CA ARG A 129 24.60 -14.95 18.52
C ARG A 129 24.14 -16.10 19.42
N GLU A 130 25.06 -16.86 20.01
CA GLU A 130 24.73 -17.98 20.90
C GLU A 130 24.15 -17.50 22.24
N THR A 131 24.72 -16.44 22.83
CA THR A 131 24.37 -15.94 24.17
C THR A 131 23.30 -14.86 24.16
N ALA A 132 23.02 -14.22 23.03
CA ALA A 132 21.97 -13.22 22.88
C ALA A 132 20.57 -13.78 23.12
N TYR A 133 19.60 -12.91 23.38
CA TYR A 133 18.19 -13.29 23.36
C TYR A 133 17.76 -13.62 21.91
N GLU A 134 16.87 -14.60 21.71
CA GLU A 134 16.29 -14.85 20.38
C GLU A 134 14.90 -14.22 20.36
N ILE A 135 14.63 -13.36 19.38
CA ILE A 135 13.35 -12.65 19.25
C ILE A 135 12.19 -13.64 19.19
N THR A 136 11.11 -13.34 19.92
CA THR A 136 9.88 -14.12 19.90
C THR A 136 9.34 -14.24 18.48
N LYS A 137 8.84 -15.43 18.14
CA LYS A 137 8.31 -15.73 16.80
C LYS A 137 6.79 -15.88 16.83
N ASP A 138 6.16 -15.53 15.72
CA ASP A 138 4.73 -15.77 15.53
C ASP A 138 4.42 -17.25 15.23
N ALA A 139 3.13 -17.59 15.06
CA ALA A 139 2.67 -18.95 14.79
C ALA A 139 3.23 -19.58 13.48
N PHE A 140 3.89 -18.78 12.63
CA PHE A 140 4.53 -19.22 11.40
C PHE A 140 6.06 -19.20 11.49
N ASP A 141 6.62 -19.18 12.71
CA ASP A 141 8.06 -19.17 13.00
C ASP A 141 8.79 -17.92 12.47
N ARG A 142 8.10 -16.79 12.40
CA ARG A 142 8.66 -15.50 11.92
C ARG A 142 8.92 -14.56 13.09
N PRO A 143 10.11 -13.95 13.21
CA PRO A 143 10.46 -13.08 14.34
C PRO A 143 9.53 -11.86 14.39
N LEU A 144 9.13 -11.43 15.59
CA LEU A 144 8.24 -10.30 15.81
C LEU A 144 8.91 -8.95 15.50
N TYR A 145 10.21 -8.86 15.77
CA TYR A 145 11.09 -7.71 15.53
C TYR A 145 12.32 -8.11 14.71
N GLY A 146 13.08 -7.13 14.20
CA GLY A 146 14.46 -7.36 13.82
C GLY A 146 15.36 -7.48 15.06
N GLY A 147 16.55 -8.06 14.93
CA GLY A 147 17.51 -8.17 16.05
C GLY A 147 18.19 -6.84 16.41
N SER A 148 18.93 -6.77 17.51
CA SER A 148 19.75 -5.59 17.85
C SER A 148 20.86 -5.41 16.82
N VAL A 149 21.18 -4.16 16.47
CA VAL A 149 22.20 -3.88 15.45
C VAL A 149 23.58 -4.23 15.99
N ASN A 150 24.36 -4.97 15.20
CA ASN A 150 25.76 -5.31 15.48
C ASN A 150 26.60 -4.04 15.77
N ASP A 151 27.39 -4.07 16.86
CA ASP A 151 28.15 -2.89 17.32
C ASP A 151 29.10 -2.36 16.26
N ALA A 152 29.76 -3.25 15.51
CA ALA A 152 30.68 -2.84 14.46
C ALA A 152 29.94 -2.13 13.30
N SER A 153 28.70 -2.53 13.01
CA SER A 153 27.82 -1.87 12.05
C SER A 153 27.43 -0.46 12.52
N VAL A 154 27.09 -0.30 13.80
CA VAL A 154 26.79 1.00 14.42
C VAL A 154 27.99 1.94 14.28
N VAL A 155 29.19 1.51 14.72
CA VAL A 155 30.41 2.33 14.64
C VAL A 155 30.75 2.72 13.20
N ARG A 156 30.59 1.80 12.23
CA ARG A 156 30.79 2.10 10.81
C ARG A 156 29.81 3.15 10.31
N TYR A 157 28.55 3.06 10.69
CA TYR A 157 27.53 4.03 10.29
C TYR A 157 27.78 5.42 10.90
N LEU A 158 28.14 5.50 12.19
CA LEU A 158 28.48 6.78 12.82
C LEU A 158 29.70 7.44 12.15
N LYS A 159 30.70 6.64 11.75
CA LYS A 159 31.84 7.14 10.96
C LYS A 159 31.42 7.64 9.58
N GLU A 160 30.47 6.96 8.93
CA GLU A 160 29.90 7.40 7.64
C GLU A 160 29.18 8.74 7.76
N LEU A 161 28.34 8.92 8.80
CA LEU A 161 27.67 10.20 9.09
C LEU A 161 28.71 11.32 9.29
N LYS A 162 29.72 11.08 10.15
CA LYS A 162 30.80 12.04 10.39
C LYS A 162 31.60 12.36 9.13
N SER A 163 31.85 11.38 8.26
CA SER A 163 32.57 11.57 6.99
C SER A 163 31.84 12.51 6.02
N ARG A 164 30.52 12.61 6.16
CA ARG A 164 29.63 13.50 5.38
C ARG A 164 29.40 14.85 6.05
N ASN A 165 30.10 15.14 7.15
CA ASN A 165 29.91 16.32 8.00
C ASN A 165 28.49 16.43 8.60
N LEU A 166 27.82 15.29 8.82
CA LEU A 166 26.55 15.25 9.53
C LEU A 166 26.81 15.14 11.03
N LYS A 167 26.09 15.93 11.81
CA LYS A 167 26.08 15.81 13.27
C LYS A 167 25.17 14.67 13.71
N THR A 168 25.46 14.07 14.85
CA THR A 168 24.75 12.89 15.31
C THR A 168 24.18 13.06 16.71
N MET A 169 22.87 12.90 16.85
CA MET A 169 22.22 12.63 18.13
C MET A 169 21.99 11.12 18.24
N PHE A 170 22.71 10.43 19.10
CA PHE A 170 22.59 8.98 19.20
C PHE A 170 21.43 8.60 20.11
N TYR A 171 20.55 7.70 19.62
CA TYR A 171 19.26 7.44 20.24
C TYR A 171 19.09 5.95 20.62
N PRO A 172 19.63 5.50 21.76
CA PRO A 172 19.29 4.20 22.33
C PRO A 172 17.84 4.17 22.84
N MET A 173 17.04 3.23 22.33
CA MET A 173 15.66 2.97 22.75
C MET A 173 15.44 1.45 22.83
N PHE A 174 14.90 0.92 23.93
CA PHE A 174 14.56 -0.51 23.99
C PHE A 174 13.11 -0.76 23.53
N PHE A 175 12.87 -1.95 22.98
CA PHE A 175 11.54 -2.43 22.64
C PHE A 175 11.09 -3.53 23.61
N LEU A 176 9.79 -3.74 23.75
CA LEU A 176 9.25 -4.85 24.53
C LEU A 176 8.90 -6.02 23.62
N ASP A 177 9.68 -7.11 23.70
CA ASP A 177 9.41 -8.34 22.97
C ASP A 177 8.41 -9.21 23.74
N VAL A 178 7.19 -8.71 23.87
CA VAL A 178 6.06 -9.39 24.53
C VAL A 178 4.84 -9.35 23.62
N PRO A 179 3.80 -10.18 23.86
CA PRO A 179 2.60 -10.21 23.03
C PRO A 179 1.99 -8.82 22.84
N GLN A 180 1.54 -8.52 21.62
CA GLN A 180 0.93 -7.24 21.23
C GLN A 180 1.85 -6.01 21.30
N LYS A 181 3.16 -6.19 21.53
CA LYS A 181 4.17 -5.14 21.36
C LYS A 181 3.84 -3.83 22.11
N PRO A 182 3.49 -3.89 23.41
CA PRO A 182 3.10 -2.71 24.15
C PRO A 182 4.19 -1.65 24.13
N TRP A 183 3.76 -0.39 24.12
CA TRP A 183 4.64 0.74 24.28
C TRP A 183 5.37 0.70 25.64
N ARG A 184 6.66 1.04 25.62
CA ARG A 184 7.51 1.07 26.82
C ARG A 184 7.02 2.03 27.90
N GLY A 185 6.26 3.06 27.52
CA GLY A 185 5.64 4.00 28.46
C GLY A 185 4.61 3.35 29.40
N HIS A 186 4.07 2.17 29.06
CA HIS A 186 3.19 1.39 29.94
C HIS A 186 3.92 0.60 31.03
N MET A 187 5.25 0.54 30.97
CA MET A 187 6.04 -0.20 31.95
C MET A 187 5.97 0.47 33.31
N THR A 188 5.61 -0.31 34.33
CA THR A 188 5.48 0.14 35.72
C THR A 188 5.91 -0.95 36.70
N THR A 189 5.99 -0.61 37.99
CA THR A 189 6.36 -1.50 39.10
C THR A 189 6.06 -0.84 40.44
N GLU A 190 6.15 -1.59 41.54
CA GLU A 190 6.14 -1.00 42.89
C GLU A 190 7.40 -0.15 43.14
N PRO A 191 7.31 0.96 43.91
CA PRO A 191 8.40 1.93 44.04
C PRO A 191 9.73 1.36 44.52
N GLU A 192 9.72 0.32 45.37
CA GLU A 192 10.92 -0.32 45.90
C GLU A 192 11.74 -1.09 44.84
N TYR A 193 11.13 -1.51 43.73
CA TYR A 193 11.81 -2.26 42.66
C TYR A 193 12.30 -1.37 41.51
N VAL A 194 11.96 -0.08 41.50
CA VAL A 194 12.38 0.85 40.46
C VAL A 194 13.90 0.89 40.37
N ARG A 195 14.58 1.06 41.51
CA ARG A 195 16.05 1.08 41.56
C ARG A 195 16.66 -0.21 41.01
N ASP A 196 16.08 -1.36 41.34
CA ASP A 196 16.56 -2.66 40.86
C ASP A 196 16.44 -2.77 39.35
N PHE A 197 15.34 -2.30 38.72
CA PHE A 197 15.22 -2.26 37.26
C PHE A 197 16.37 -1.51 36.59
N PHE A 198 16.81 -0.38 37.17
CA PHE A 198 17.93 0.39 36.63
C PHE A 198 19.29 -0.27 36.89
N GLN A 199 19.53 -0.79 38.10
CA GLN A 199 20.88 -1.15 38.57
C GLN A 199 21.22 -2.65 38.52
N LYS A 200 20.23 -3.54 38.36
CA LYS A 200 20.48 -4.99 38.30
C LYS A 200 21.27 -5.36 37.04
N GLU A 201 21.88 -6.54 37.06
CA GLU A 201 22.46 -7.16 35.86
C GLU A 201 21.37 -7.35 34.81
N HIS A 202 21.65 -6.94 33.56
CA HIS A 202 20.66 -6.86 32.48
C HIS A 202 19.53 -5.85 32.77
N GLY A 203 19.83 -4.84 33.61
CA GLY A 203 18.96 -3.70 33.87
C GLY A 203 19.16 -2.58 32.85
N TYR A 204 18.44 -1.48 33.04
CA TYR A 204 18.45 -0.34 32.14
C TYR A 204 19.83 0.32 31.98
N ASN A 205 20.60 0.41 33.07
CA ASN A 205 21.91 1.05 33.03
C ASN A 205 22.91 0.26 32.15
N ASP A 206 22.86 -1.07 32.14
CA ASP A 206 23.75 -1.89 31.31
C ASP A 206 23.56 -1.59 29.81
N PHE A 207 22.30 -1.42 29.39
CA PHE A 207 21.94 -1.04 28.03
C PHE A 207 22.48 0.34 27.65
N ILE A 208 22.20 1.36 28.46
CA ILE A 208 22.58 2.74 28.13
C ILE A 208 24.09 2.95 28.23
N LEU A 209 24.75 2.40 29.24
CA LEU A 209 26.19 2.57 29.44
C LEU A 209 27.01 1.82 28.38
N HIS A 210 26.53 0.68 27.88
CA HIS A 210 27.14 0.01 26.71
C HIS A 210 27.21 0.95 25.51
N TYR A 211 26.08 1.56 25.15
CA TYR A 211 26.01 2.46 24.00
C TYR A 211 26.74 3.78 24.25
N ALA A 212 26.80 4.25 25.50
CA ALA A 212 27.60 5.43 25.83
C ALA A 212 29.08 5.18 25.53
N GLU A 213 29.63 4.04 25.95
CA GLU A 213 31.03 3.67 25.65
C GLU A 213 31.26 3.44 24.16
N LEU A 214 30.31 2.79 23.46
CA LEU A 214 30.43 2.51 22.04
C LEU A 214 30.47 3.79 21.18
N ALA A 215 29.70 4.80 21.56
CA ALA A 215 29.43 5.98 20.73
C ALA A 215 30.26 7.23 21.07
N ARG A 216 30.96 7.26 22.21
CA ARG A 216 31.57 8.50 22.78
C ARG A 216 32.46 9.33 21.86
N ASP A 217 33.16 8.71 20.92
CA ASP A 217 34.09 9.38 20.01
C ASP A 217 33.46 9.76 18.66
N HIS A 218 32.15 9.51 18.51
CA HIS A 218 31.46 9.47 17.22
C HIS A 218 30.20 10.35 17.16
N VAL A 219 29.76 10.93 18.27
CA VAL A 219 28.44 11.61 18.35
C VAL A 219 28.56 13.01 18.93
N ASP A 220 27.56 13.84 18.65
CA ASP A 220 27.46 15.24 19.10
C ASP A 220 26.42 15.41 20.21
N ALA A 221 25.41 14.53 20.24
CA ALA A 221 24.43 14.42 21.31
C ALA A 221 24.10 12.95 21.61
N PHE A 222 23.60 12.66 22.81
CA PHE A 222 23.25 11.32 23.28
C PHE A 222 21.99 11.35 24.15
N VAL A 223 21.05 10.46 23.85
CA VAL A 223 19.79 10.30 24.59
C VAL A 223 19.95 9.19 25.63
N ILE A 224 19.71 9.49 26.91
CA ILE A 224 19.86 8.51 28.01
C ILE A 224 18.61 7.65 28.21
N GLY A 225 17.52 8.02 27.57
CA GLY A 225 16.25 7.32 27.63
C GLY A 225 15.13 8.09 26.97
N SER A 226 14.02 7.39 26.73
CA SER A 226 12.87 7.97 26.06
C SER A 226 11.56 7.35 26.52
N GLU A 227 10.55 8.19 26.72
CA GLU A 227 9.14 7.83 26.98
C GLU A 227 8.92 6.79 28.09
N LEU A 228 9.54 6.97 29.26
CA LEU A 228 9.41 6.09 30.42
C LEU A 228 8.32 6.56 31.40
N ILE A 229 7.25 7.17 30.90
CA ILE A 229 6.19 7.82 31.68
C ILE A 229 5.64 6.93 32.82
N GLY A 230 5.41 5.64 32.57
CA GLY A 230 4.93 4.69 33.57
C GLY A 230 5.91 4.43 34.72
N LEU A 231 7.21 4.69 34.52
CA LEU A 231 8.25 4.65 35.55
C LEU A 231 8.49 6.01 36.18
N THR A 232 8.59 7.08 35.39
CA THR A 232 8.90 8.43 35.87
C THR A 232 7.77 9.01 36.71
N SER A 233 6.54 8.52 36.56
CA SER A 233 5.38 8.86 37.38
C SER A 233 5.28 8.10 38.71
N ILE A 234 6.09 7.04 38.92
CA ILE A 234 6.06 6.27 40.17
C ILE A 234 6.56 7.14 41.33
N ARG A 235 5.70 7.32 42.33
CA ARG A 235 5.99 8.16 43.49
C ARG A 235 6.23 7.33 44.75
N SER A 236 7.26 7.69 45.52
CA SER A 236 7.58 7.13 46.84
C SER A 236 7.79 8.25 47.86
N GLY A 237 6.80 8.47 48.74
CA GLY A 237 6.80 9.66 49.61
C GLY A 237 6.73 10.93 48.76
N ASP A 238 7.72 11.82 48.90
CA ASP A 238 7.83 13.06 48.11
C ASP A 238 8.82 12.94 46.93
N ASN A 239 9.35 11.74 46.68
CA ASN A 239 10.34 11.48 45.64
C ASN A 239 9.78 10.65 44.47
N PHE A 240 10.47 10.71 43.33
CA PHE A 240 10.20 9.93 42.13
C PHE A 240 11.43 9.06 41.80
N PRO A 241 11.50 7.80 42.26
CA PRO A 241 12.72 7.00 42.22
C PRO A 241 13.32 6.80 40.83
N ALA A 242 12.50 6.71 39.78
CA ALA A 242 13.01 6.58 38.42
C ALA A 242 13.70 7.86 37.94
N VAL A 243 13.22 9.03 38.38
CA VAL A 243 13.85 10.33 38.08
C VAL A 243 15.19 10.43 38.78
N ASP A 244 15.29 9.99 40.04
CA ASP A 244 16.56 9.93 40.78
C ASP A 244 17.59 9.04 40.05
N GLU A 245 17.16 7.88 39.55
CA GLU A 245 18.03 6.98 38.76
C GLU A 245 18.43 7.57 37.41
N LEU A 246 17.53 8.27 36.71
CA LEU A 246 17.85 8.98 35.47
C LEU A 246 18.84 10.13 35.70
N VAL A 247 18.71 10.88 36.80
CA VAL A 247 19.69 11.90 37.19
C VAL A 247 21.07 11.28 37.40
N ALA A 248 21.13 10.15 38.13
CA ALA A 248 22.38 9.43 38.35
C ALA A 248 22.98 8.87 37.06
N LEU A 249 22.15 8.33 36.17
CA LEU A 249 22.57 7.83 34.85
C LEU A 249 23.10 8.95 33.96
N ALA A 250 22.44 10.11 33.92
CA ALA A 250 22.89 11.28 33.16
C ALA A 250 24.31 11.70 33.55
N GLN A 251 24.62 11.71 34.85
CA GLN A 251 25.96 12.03 35.35
C GLN A 251 27.00 10.98 34.92
N LYS A 252 26.66 9.69 34.96
CA LYS A 252 27.56 8.63 34.47
C LYS A 252 27.81 8.73 32.97
N VAL A 253 26.77 8.98 32.19
CA VAL A 253 26.90 9.18 30.73
C VAL A 253 27.76 10.41 30.44
N LYS A 254 27.57 11.53 31.14
CA LYS A 254 28.44 12.71 31.02
C LYS A 254 29.90 12.40 31.33
N GLN A 255 30.18 11.57 32.34
CA GLN A 255 31.56 11.16 32.64
C GLN A 255 32.19 10.35 31.50
N ILE A 256 31.42 9.50 30.82
CA ILE A 256 31.88 8.69 29.67
C ILE A 256 32.09 9.56 28.43
N MET A 257 31.12 10.43 28.12
CA MET A 257 31.09 11.21 26.88
C MET A 257 31.95 12.49 26.95
N GLY A 258 32.21 13.01 28.14
CA GLY A 258 32.86 14.29 28.38
C GLY A 258 31.97 15.49 28.05
N ASP A 259 32.52 16.70 28.27
CA ASP A 259 31.75 17.94 28.25
C ASP A 259 31.30 18.40 26.85
N LYS A 260 31.84 17.81 25.78
CA LYS A 260 31.54 18.23 24.40
C LYS A 260 30.27 17.62 23.83
N VAL A 261 29.88 16.44 24.30
CA VAL A 261 28.68 15.75 23.84
C VAL A 261 27.51 16.23 24.68
N LEU A 262 26.43 16.64 23.99
CA LEU A 262 25.20 17.03 24.65
C LEU A 262 24.44 15.78 25.11
N VAL A 263 23.86 15.80 26.28
CA VAL A 263 23.15 14.68 26.90
C VAL A 263 21.74 15.13 27.26
N THR A 264 20.76 14.30 26.94
CA THR A 264 19.35 14.58 27.23
C THR A 264 18.57 13.31 27.58
N TYR A 265 17.34 13.51 28.03
CA TYR A 265 16.27 12.52 28.10
C TYR A 265 15.15 12.97 27.15
N ALA A 266 14.59 12.06 26.37
CA ALA A 266 13.53 12.34 25.40
C ALA A 266 12.16 12.00 26.02
N ALA A 267 11.55 12.97 26.69
CA ALA A 267 10.28 12.75 27.37
C ALA A 267 9.12 12.73 26.36
N ASP A 268 8.10 11.89 26.58
CA ASP A 268 6.86 11.98 25.81
C ASP A 268 6.22 13.38 25.95
N TRP A 269 5.47 13.84 24.95
CA TRP A 269 4.73 15.12 25.01
C TRP A 269 3.75 15.22 26.19
N SER A 270 3.29 14.09 26.72
CA SER A 270 2.44 14.00 27.92
C SER A 270 3.22 13.72 29.22
N GLU A 271 4.56 13.60 29.15
CA GLU A 271 5.45 13.26 30.25
C GLU A 271 6.29 14.44 30.72
N TYR A 272 6.82 15.27 29.80
CA TYR A 272 7.88 16.25 30.09
C TYR A 272 7.55 17.29 31.18
N HIS A 273 6.25 17.46 31.48
CA HIS A 273 5.68 18.49 32.35
C HIS A 273 5.37 17.96 33.77
N HIS A 274 4.14 18.16 34.24
CA HIS A 274 3.60 17.66 35.49
C HIS A 274 2.84 16.32 35.34
N THR A 275 2.85 15.46 36.37
CA THR A 275 2.06 14.22 36.42
C THR A 275 0.56 14.48 36.63
N THR A 276 -0.26 13.43 36.51
CA THR A 276 -1.61 13.40 37.09
C THR A 276 -1.52 13.74 38.58
N GLY A 277 -2.08 14.88 38.98
CA GLY A 277 -1.96 15.43 40.35
C GLY A 277 -1.09 16.68 40.46
N GLY A 278 -0.42 17.13 39.39
CA GLY A 278 0.26 18.43 39.33
C GLY A 278 1.71 18.45 39.80
N TRP A 279 2.36 17.29 39.97
CA TRP A 279 3.77 17.21 40.39
C TRP A 279 4.69 17.35 39.19
N PHE A 280 5.64 18.28 39.23
CA PHE A 280 6.67 18.43 38.22
C PHE A 280 7.81 17.45 38.47
N ASN A 281 7.50 16.16 38.32
CA ASN A 281 8.37 15.05 38.67
C ASN A 281 9.71 15.06 37.92
N LEU A 282 9.77 15.57 36.69
CA LEU A 282 11.00 15.60 35.88
C LEU A 282 11.88 16.83 36.11
N ASP A 283 11.44 17.83 36.86
CA ASP A 283 12.24 19.03 37.13
C ASP A 283 13.63 18.75 37.74
N PRO A 284 13.81 17.78 38.67
CA PRO A 284 15.14 17.39 39.13
C PRO A 284 16.07 16.92 37.99
N LEU A 285 15.52 16.19 37.01
CA LEU A 285 16.27 15.77 35.82
C LEU A 285 16.57 16.95 34.91
N TRP A 286 15.57 17.80 34.64
CA TRP A 286 15.74 19.00 33.83
C TRP A 286 16.69 20.02 34.45
N ALA A 287 16.79 20.10 35.78
CA ALA A 287 17.73 20.97 36.48
C ALA A 287 19.14 20.36 36.61
N SER A 288 19.28 19.02 36.53
CA SER A 288 20.55 18.31 36.65
C SER A 288 21.61 18.85 35.70
N SER A 289 22.85 19.01 36.17
CA SER A 289 24.00 19.38 35.32
C SER A 289 24.36 18.28 34.30
N GLY A 290 23.79 17.09 34.44
CA GLY A 290 23.98 15.97 33.52
C GLY A 290 23.18 16.08 32.22
N ILE A 291 22.20 16.98 32.18
CA ILE A 291 21.32 17.23 31.03
C ILE A 291 21.64 18.60 30.44
N ASP A 292 21.86 18.71 29.14
CA ASP A 292 22.21 19.99 28.49
C ASP A 292 20.99 20.71 27.91
N PHE A 293 19.94 19.97 27.55
CA PHE A 293 18.71 20.51 26.98
C PHE A 293 17.51 19.61 27.34
N VAL A 294 16.32 20.19 27.36
CA VAL A 294 15.05 19.45 27.59
C VAL A 294 14.65 18.78 26.29
N GLY A 295 14.62 17.44 26.27
CA GLY A 295 14.19 16.66 25.11
C GLY A 295 12.71 16.30 25.19
N ILE A 296 11.95 16.55 24.12
CA ILE A 296 10.52 16.25 24.04
C ILE A 296 10.20 15.53 22.73
N ASP A 297 9.48 14.43 22.80
CA ASP A 297 8.89 13.72 21.67
C ASP A 297 7.52 14.37 21.37
N ALA A 298 7.56 15.41 20.53
CA ALA A 298 6.60 16.51 20.43
C ALA A 298 5.38 16.20 19.54
N TYR A 299 4.61 15.17 19.89
CA TYR A 299 3.40 14.77 19.18
C TYR A 299 2.12 15.51 19.63
N PHE A 300 2.20 16.85 19.69
CA PHE A 300 1.10 17.68 20.20
C PHE A 300 -0.15 17.64 19.31
N PRO A 301 -1.34 17.31 19.86
CA PRO A 301 -2.57 17.30 19.10
C PRO A 301 -2.99 18.72 18.67
N VAL A 302 -3.42 18.82 17.42
CA VAL A 302 -4.12 19.99 16.86
C VAL A 302 -5.62 19.68 16.96
N ALA A 303 -6.43 20.63 17.43
CA ALA A 303 -7.86 20.44 17.68
C ALA A 303 -8.58 19.77 16.49
N PRO A 304 -9.64 18.97 16.72
CA PRO A 304 -10.28 18.17 15.68
C PRO A 304 -10.84 19.07 14.57
N ALA A 305 -10.15 19.13 13.44
CA ALA A 305 -10.72 19.67 12.22
C ALA A 305 -11.83 18.71 11.76
N ALA A 306 -13.06 19.20 11.66
CA ALA A 306 -14.23 18.41 11.27
C ALA A 306 -14.21 17.94 9.80
N GLY A 307 -13.09 18.13 9.07
CA GLY A 307 -12.98 17.83 7.65
C GLY A 307 -11.54 17.59 7.18
N SER A 308 -11.42 17.03 5.97
CA SER A 308 -10.16 16.56 5.36
C SER A 308 -9.23 17.66 4.86
N VAL A 309 -9.50 18.94 5.14
CA VAL A 309 -8.73 20.07 4.62
C VAL A 309 -8.45 21.07 5.75
N ILE A 310 -7.44 20.78 6.56
CA ILE A 310 -6.89 21.74 7.53
C ILE A 310 -5.90 22.67 6.84
N THR A 311 -6.02 23.98 7.09
CA THR A 311 -5.11 25.00 6.55
C THR A 311 -3.85 25.11 7.40
N LYS A 312 -2.83 25.80 6.87
CA LYS A 312 -1.62 26.11 7.64
C LYS A 312 -1.94 26.96 8.86
N GLU A 313 -2.77 27.98 8.70
CA GLU A 313 -3.13 28.91 9.77
C GLU A 313 -3.91 28.20 10.89
N GLU A 314 -4.76 27.24 10.55
CA GLU A 314 -5.46 26.40 11.52
C GLU A 314 -4.51 25.49 12.29
N LEU A 315 -3.50 24.91 11.62
CA LEU A 315 -2.44 24.13 12.27
C LEU A 315 -1.66 24.97 13.29
N GLU A 316 -1.21 26.16 12.87
CA GLU A 316 -0.44 27.07 13.74
C GLU A 316 -1.26 27.56 14.94
N ALA A 317 -2.53 27.90 14.73
CA ALA A 317 -3.45 28.28 15.80
C ALA A 317 -3.70 27.13 16.78
N GLY A 318 -3.78 25.90 16.29
CA GLY A 318 -4.08 24.73 17.12
C GLY A 318 -2.97 24.33 18.10
N TRP A 319 -1.72 24.73 17.89
CA TRP A 319 -0.67 24.58 18.90
C TRP A 319 -0.78 25.59 20.06
N ASN A 320 -1.56 26.66 19.88
CA ASN A 320 -1.79 27.71 20.89
C ASN A 320 -3.23 27.73 21.44
N SER A 321 -4.00 26.67 21.20
CA SER A 321 -5.40 26.57 21.62
C SER A 321 -5.87 25.12 21.69
N GLY A 322 -7.07 24.87 22.21
CA GLY A 322 -7.73 23.57 22.22
C GLY A 322 -7.17 22.59 23.26
N GLU A 323 -7.25 21.29 22.96
CA GLU A 323 -6.84 20.23 23.87
C GLU A 323 -5.34 20.31 24.21
N GLY A 324 -5.00 20.34 25.49
CA GLY A 324 -3.65 20.54 26.01
C GLY A 324 -3.20 21.99 26.16
N TYR A 325 -4.03 22.96 25.72
CA TYR A 325 -3.80 24.38 25.97
C TYR A 325 -4.94 24.97 26.81
N ASP A 326 -6.18 24.92 26.30
CA ASP A 326 -7.37 25.47 26.94
C ASP A 326 -8.06 24.45 27.85
N TYR A 327 -8.03 23.17 27.49
CA TYR A 327 -8.72 22.09 28.19
C TYR A 327 -8.04 20.74 27.96
N TYR A 328 -8.41 19.72 28.72
CA TYR A 328 -8.14 18.31 28.42
C TYR A 328 -9.44 17.52 28.34
N ILE A 329 -9.38 16.36 27.68
CA ILE A 329 -10.49 15.40 27.61
C ILE A 329 -10.20 14.25 28.57
N ASP A 330 -11.11 13.99 29.52
CA ASP A 330 -11.05 12.79 30.35
C ASP A 330 -11.41 11.57 29.49
N GLN A 331 -10.51 10.60 29.40
CA GLN A 331 -10.73 9.42 28.56
C GLN A 331 -11.77 8.45 29.11
N SER A 332 -12.17 8.58 30.38
CA SER A 332 -13.17 7.70 30.99
C SER A 332 -14.61 8.05 30.59
N ASP A 333 -14.89 9.32 30.28
CA ASP A 333 -16.23 9.80 29.97
C ASP A 333 -16.31 10.87 28.85
N ASP A 334 -15.20 11.14 28.16
CA ASP A 334 -15.04 12.17 27.11
C ASP A 334 -15.41 13.60 27.56
N SER A 335 -15.43 13.87 28.87
CA SER A 335 -15.74 15.20 29.40
C SER A 335 -14.56 16.18 29.25
N LYS A 336 -14.88 17.46 29.00
CA LYS A 336 -13.88 18.52 28.82
C LYS A 336 -13.64 19.28 30.12
N HIS A 337 -12.39 19.32 30.54
CA HIS A 337 -11.96 20.02 31.76
C HIS A 337 -11.00 21.16 31.43
N PRO A 338 -11.21 22.39 31.93
CA PRO A 338 -10.33 23.52 31.64
C PRO A 338 -8.92 23.32 32.21
N LEU A 339 -7.91 23.82 31.49
CA LEU A 339 -6.52 23.86 31.93
C LEU A 339 -6.13 25.29 32.31
N ALA A 340 -5.49 25.44 33.47
CA ALA A 340 -4.78 26.66 33.80
C ALA A 340 -3.42 26.69 33.07
N PRO A 341 -2.83 27.88 32.80
CA PRO A 341 -1.59 27.99 32.04
C PRO A 341 -0.43 27.13 32.56
N GLU A 342 -0.32 26.94 33.87
CA GLU A 342 0.71 26.11 34.51
C GLU A 342 0.54 24.59 34.26
N TYR A 343 -0.66 24.16 33.88
CA TYR A 343 -0.97 22.76 33.55
C TYR A 343 -1.21 22.56 32.05
N ALA A 344 -1.09 23.61 31.24
CA ALA A 344 -1.25 23.54 29.79
C ALA A 344 0.03 22.99 29.14
N TRP A 345 0.08 21.68 28.86
CA TRP A 345 1.25 21.01 28.28
C TRP A 345 1.55 21.35 26.82
N LYS A 346 0.69 22.10 26.12
CA LYS A 346 1.07 22.75 24.85
C LYS A 346 1.64 24.14 25.04
N ASN A 347 1.48 24.74 26.22
CA ASN A 347 2.01 26.07 26.54
C ASN A 347 3.48 26.00 26.98
N LEU A 348 4.33 25.52 26.06
CA LEU A 348 5.76 25.36 26.28
C LEU A 348 6.45 26.66 26.70
N ARG A 349 6.00 27.81 26.18
CA ARG A 349 6.52 29.12 26.58
C ARG A 349 6.25 29.38 28.07
N TYR A 350 5.02 29.17 28.54
CA TYR A 350 4.70 29.38 29.95
C TYR A 350 5.56 28.47 30.84
N TRP A 351 5.61 27.18 30.53
CA TRP A 351 6.44 26.22 31.26
C TRP A 351 7.91 26.66 31.29
N TRP A 352 8.47 27.05 30.15
CA TRP A 352 9.87 27.46 30.05
C TRP A 352 10.22 28.76 30.79
N GLU A 353 9.30 29.73 30.82
CA GLU A 353 9.55 31.08 31.38
C GLU A 353 9.20 31.25 32.86
N ASN A 354 8.50 30.29 33.47
CA ASN A 354 7.96 30.45 34.82
C ASN A 354 8.59 29.48 35.83
N PRO A 355 8.69 29.87 37.10
CA PRO A 355 9.07 28.94 38.16
C PRO A 355 7.97 27.89 38.34
N HIS A 356 8.35 26.63 38.53
CA HIS A 356 7.40 25.56 38.79
C HIS A 356 7.16 25.40 40.29
N LYS A 357 5.95 24.98 40.63
CA LYS A 357 5.50 24.82 42.01
C LYS A 357 4.71 23.53 42.14
N ASN A 358 5.15 22.66 43.02
CA ASN A 358 4.47 21.40 43.30
C ASN A 358 3.16 21.63 44.07
N PRO A 359 2.25 20.63 44.13
CA PRO A 359 0.96 20.75 44.79
C PRO A 359 1.03 21.03 46.30
N ASP A 360 2.14 20.68 46.95
CA ASP A 360 2.43 21.02 48.36
C ASP A 360 2.83 22.49 48.55
N GLY A 361 3.06 23.20 47.45
CA GLY A 361 3.45 24.59 47.40
C GLY A 361 4.97 24.84 47.40
N ALA A 362 5.79 23.80 47.35
CA ALA A 362 7.23 23.95 47.22
C ALA A 362 7.61 24.38 45.79
N LEU A 363 8.60 25.27 45.66
CA LEU A 363 9.27 25.53 44.39
C LEU A 363 10.16 24.34 44.04
N THR A 364 10.20 23.97 42.77
CA THR A 364 11.07 22.91 42.27
C THR A 364 12.47 23.44 41.96
N GLU A 365 13.36 22.55 41.54
CA GLU A 365 14.72 22.86 41.09
C GLU A 365 14.76 23.55 39.72
N TRP A 366 13.64 23.62 38.98
CA TRP A 366 13.61 24.25 37.67
C TRP A 366 13.92 25.75 37.77
N VAL A 367 14.90 26.17 36.97
CA VAL A 367 15.26 27.57 36.80
C VAL A 367 14.68 28.06 35.46
N PRO A 368 13.81 29.07 35.45
CA PRO A 368 13.23 29.61 34.23
C PRO A 368 14.28 29.96 33.19
N ARG A 369 14.01 29.60 31.93
CA ARG A 369 14.89 29.85 30.77
C ARG A 369 16.30 29.26 30.88
N SER A 370 16.53 28.30 31.78
CA SER A 370 17.88 27.77 32.04
C SER A 370 18.42 26.87 30.93
N LYS A 371 17.55 26.18 30.20
CA LYS A 371 17.92 25.25 29.12
C LYS A 371 17.00 25.41 27.91
N PRO A 372 17.52 25.25 26.68
CA PRO A 372 16.66 25.20 25.49
C PRO A 372 15.86 23.90 25.46
N ILE A 373 14.79 23.90 24.69
CA ILE A 373 13.97 22.73 24.39
C ILE A 373 14.35 22.21 23.00
N TRP A 374 14.64 20.92 22.88
CA TRP A 374 14.78 20.25 21.59
C TRP A 374 13.61 19.29 21.44
N PHE A 375 12.99 19.31 20.26
CA PHE A 375 12.07 18.25 19.89
C PHE A 375 12.89 17.08 19.39
N THR A 376 13.09 16.09 20.28
CA THR A 376 13.87 14.87 20.04
C THR A 376 13.16 13.95 19.07
N GLU A 377 11.83 14.06 18.99
CA GLU A 377 10.98 13.50 17.93
C GLU A 377 9.85 14.49 17.59
N PHE A 378 9.41 14.51 16.34
CA PHE A 378 8.08 14.99 15.95
C PHE A 378 7.70 14.34 14.62
N GLY A 379 6.42 14.16 14.35
CA GLY A 379 5.98 13.60 13.07
C GLY A 379 4.47 13.41 13.01
N PHE A 380 3.98 13.05 11.83
CA PHE A 380 2.57 12.80 11.58
C PHE A 380 2.43 11.52 10.74
N PRO A 381 1.47 10.63 11.01
CA PRO A 381 1.19 9.50 10.13
C PRO A 381 0.60 9.99 8.81
N SER A 382 0.69 9.18 7.75
CA SER A 382 0.06 9.47 6.46
C SER A 382 -1.38 8.97 6.39
N ILE A 383 -2.19 9.40 7.37
CA ILE A 383 -3.59 9.03 7.52
C ILE A 383 -4.42 10.31 7.59
N ASN A 384 -5.62 10.34 7.00
CA ASN A 384 -6.50 11.50 7.13
C ASN A 384 -6.77 11.82 8.61
N GLN A 385 -6.80 13.11 8.95
CA GLN A 385 -6.88 13.61 10.33
C GLN A 385 -5.69 13.24 11.24
N ALA A 386 -4.52 12.96 10.66
CA ALA A 386 -3.25 12.73 11.38
C ALA A 386 -2.96 13.75 12.48
N THR A 387 -3.38 15.00 12.30
CA THR A 387 -3.10 16.11 13.21
C THR A 387 -3.86 16.02 14.54
N ASN A 388 -4.94 15.23 14.59
CA ASN A 388 -5.72 15.04 15.82
C ASN A 388 -4.96 14.22 16.87
N GLN A 389 -4.18 13.23 16.41
CA GLN A 389 -3.34 12.38 17.25
C GLN A 389 -2.03 12.04 16.52
N PRO A 390 -1.07 12.98 16.46
CA PRO A 390 0.18 12.79 15.73
C PRO A 390 1.02 11.62 16.25
N ASN A 391 0.84 11.24 17.51
CA ASN A 391 1.54 10.15 18.19
C ASN A 391 1.09 8.76 17.74
N VAL A 392 -0.11 8.62 17.16
CA VAL A 392 -0.67 7.29 16.84
C VAL A 392 0.11 6.67 15.68
N PHE A 393 0.87 5.62 15.99
CA PHE A 393 1.60 4.83 15.02
C PHE A 393 0.70 3.73 14.42
N PHE A 394 0.77 3.54 13.11
CA PHE A 394 0.00 2.49 12.46
C PHE A 394 0.74 1.13 12.51
N ASP A 395 0.36 0.25 13.44
CA ASP A 395 0.62 -1.20 13.35
C ASP A 395 -0.58 -1.97 13.93
N PRO A 396 -1.36 -2.68 13.10
CA PRO A 396 -2.51 -3.46 13.56
C PRO A 396 -2.18 -4.60 14.55
N ARG A 397 -0.90 -4.90 14.77
CA ARG A 397 -0.43 -5.92 15.74
C ARG A 397 0.04 -5.31 17.06
N CYS A 398 0.13 -3.98 17.14
CA CYS A 398 0.50 -3.25 18.34
C CYS A 398 -0.77 -2.86 19.10
N ILE A 399 -0.79 -3.04 20.42
CA ILE A 399 -1.93 -2.62 21.27
C ILE A 399 -2.14 -1.10 21.25
N ASP A 400 -1.06 -0.35 21.10
CA ASP A 400 -1.04 1.12 21.01
C ASP A 400 -1.12 1.61 19.56
N GLY A 401 -1.19 0.69 18.60
CA GLY A 401 -1.28 1.01 17.19
C GLY A 401 -2.72 1.33 16.76
N GLY A 402 -2.88 2.15 15.73
CA GLY A 402 -4.22 2.46 15.25
C GLY A 402 -4.30 3.53 14.18
N VAL A 403 -5.44 4.20 14.16
CA VAL A 403 -5.71 5.37 13.33
C VAL A 403 -6.06 6.57 14.23
N PRO A 404 -5.76 7.81 13.83
CA PRO A 404 -6.08 8.99 14.64
C PRO A 404 -7.58 9.12 14.97
N LYS A 405 -7.92 9.72 16.11
CA LYS A 405 -9.31 9.98 16.55
C LYS A 405 -10.08 10.74 15.45
N GLY A 406 -11.24 10.20 15.08
CA GLY A 406 -12.12 10.74 14.03
C GLY A 406 -11.76 10.31 12.60
N SER A 407 -10.62 9.67 12.41
CA SER A 407 -10.16 9.17 11.11
C SER A 407 -10.95 7.95 10.64
N ASN A 408 -11.09 7.82 9.32
CA ASN A 408 -11.59 6.59 8.67
C ASN A 408 -10.44 5.67 8.20
N GLY A 409 -9.19 6.03 8.48
CA GLY A 409 -8.01 5.24 8.16
C GLY A 409 -7.55 5.32 6.71
N ASN A 410 -8.05 6.28 5.93
CA ASN A 410 -7.64 6.51 4.54
C ASN A 410 -6.21 7.09 4.50
N ILE A 411 -5.44 6.70 3.49
CA ILE A 411 -4.09 7.22 3.26
C ILE A 411 -4.18 8.67 2.81
N ASP A 412 -3.39 9.54 3.43
CA ASP A 412 -3.25 10.94 3.05
C ASP A 412 -1.80 11.39 3.24
N PHE A 413 -1.05 11.48 2.12
CA PHE A 413 0.32 12.00 2.13
C PHE A 413 0.36 13.53 2.21
N THR A 414 -0.71 14.20 1.75
CA THR A 414 -0.79 15.65 1.69
C THR A 414 -0.89 16.23 3.10
N ILE A 415 -1.74 15.65 3.97
CA ILE A 415 -1.85 16.08 5.37
C ILE A 415 -0.52 15.91 6.12
N GLN A 416 0.18 14.79 5.92
CA GLN A 416 1.48 14.55 6.56
C GLN A 416 2.48 15.65 6.17
N ARG A 417 2.62 15.92 4.86
CA ARG A 417 3.56 16.94 4.34
C ARG A 417 3.21 18.33 4.85
N ARG A 418 1.93 18.70 4.79
CA ARG A 418 1.44 20.02 5.23
C ARG A 418 1.67 20.23 6.72
N ALA A 419 1.35 19.22 7.54
CA ALA A 419 1.53 19.27 8.98
C ALA A 419 3.01 19.39 9.38
N ILE A 420 3.90 18.60 8.76
CA ILE A 420 5.35 18.70 8.99
C ILE A 420 5.86 20.10 8.62
N LYS A 421 5.47 20.62 7.45
CA LYS A 421 5.86 21.97 7.01
C LYS A 421 5.41 23.04 8.00
N ALA A 422 4.12 23.05 8.35
CA ALA A 422 3.57 24.02 9.30
C ALA A 422 4.26 23.92 10.67
N PHE A 423 4.55 22.70 11.13
CA PHE A 423 5.21 22.45 12.42
C PHE A 423 6.60 23.09 12.43
N ILE A 424 7.44 22.80 11.42
CA ILE A 424 8.78 23.38 11.33
C ILE A 424 8.70 24.91 11.21
N GLU A 425 7.82 25.42 10.35
CA GLU A 425 7.70 26.87 10.11
C GLU A 425 7.25 27.65 11.34
N TYR A 426 6.35 27.09 12.14
CA TYR A 426 5.88 27.69 13.38
C TYR A 426 6.93 27.59 14.49
N TRP A 427 7.37 26.38 14.82
CA TRP A 427 8.21 26.15 16.00
C TRP A 427 9.62 26.71 15.85
N LYS A 428 10.17 26.82 14.63
CA LYS A 428 11.46 27.50 14.40
C LYS A 428 11.46 28.98 14.78
N THR A 429 10.29 29.61 14.89
CA THR A 429 10.16 31.03 15.28
C THR A 429 10.16 31.22 16.80
N GLN A 430 10.03 30.13 17.56
CA GLN A 430 10.00 30.17 19.01
C GLN A 430 11.43 30.14 19.57
N GLU A 431 11.82 31.19 20.29
CA GLU A 431 13.20 31.38 20.78
C GLU A 431 13.71 30.29 21.72
N TYR A 432 12.80 29.56 22.39
CA TYR A 432 13.10 28.49 23.33
C TYR A 432 13.26 27.12 22.65
N ILE A 433 12.97 27.02 21.35
CA ILE A 433 13.14 25.80 20.56
C ILE A 433 14.51 25.81 19.87
N GLY A 434 15.32 24.79 20.15
CA GLY A 434 16.68 24.63 19.62
C GLY A 434 16.74 23.78 18.34
N GLN A 435 16.52 22.47 18.46
CA GLN A 435 16.51 21.52 17.34
C GLN A 435 15.18 20.77 17.27
N MET A 436 14.84 20.28 16.07
CA MET A 436 13.61 19.50 15.83
C MET A 436 13.92 18.32 14.91
N PHE A 437 13.83 17.11 15.44
CA PHE A 437 14.17 15.87 14.73
C PHE A 437 12.91 15.21 14.17
N LEU A 438 12.82 15.14 12.84
CA LEU A 438 11.66 14.54 12.17
C LEU A 438 11.69 13.01 12.29
N TRP A 439 10.61 12.44 12.80
CA TRP A 439 10.29 11.02 12.76
C TRP A 439 9.43 10.74 11.49
N THR A 440 9.90 10.01 10.48
CA THR A 440 11.20 9.32 10.41
C THR A 440 11.67 8.94 8.99
N TRP A 441 12.94 8.56 8.86
CA TRP A 441 13.56 8.01 7.64
C TRP A 441 14.08 6.59 7.89
N ASP A 442 13.80 5.66 6.97
CA ASP A 442 14.27 4.27 7.06
C ASP A 442 15.66 4.09 6.43
N ALA A 443 16.58 3.40 7.09
CA ALA A 443 17.90 3.05 6.56
C ALA A 443 17.86 1.99 5.45
N ARG A 444 16.74 1.30 5.26
CA ARG A 444 16.51 0.45 4.09
C ARG A 444 16.02 1.35 2.95
N PRO A 445 16.68 1.31 1.79
CA PRO A 445 16.45 2.30 0.75
C PRO A 445 15.13 2.04 0.02
N TYR A 446 14.49 3.13 -0.40
CA TYR A 446 13.38 3.05 -1.34
C TYR A 446 13.91 2.78 -2.76
N PRO A 447 13.23 2.02 -3.63
CA PRO A 447 11.97 1.31 -3.41
C PRO A 447 12.12 -0.08 -2.80
N ALA A 448 13.35 -0.56 -2.58
CA ALA A 448 13.63 -1.90 -2.08
C ALA A 448 12.83 -2.19 -0.80
N TRP A 449 12.94 -1.33 0.19
CA TRP A 449 11.94 -1.19 1.24
C TRP A 449 11.03 -0.01 0.88
N PRO A 450 9.70 -0.15 0.96
CA PRO A 450 8.96 -1.22 1.64
C PRO A 450 8.55 -2.40 0.74
N HIS A 451 8.92 -2.42 -0.53
CA HIS A 451 8.18 -3.22 -1.49
C HIS A 451 8.68 -4.67 -1.69
N MET A 452 9.98 -4.91 -1.48
CA MET A 452 10.55 -6.26 -1.56
C MET A 452 10.10 -7.14 -0.39
N ARG A 453 9.90 -8.42 -0.67
CA ARG A 453 9.51 -9.44 0.33
C ARG A 453 10.67 -9.93 1.20
N VAL A 454 11.62 -9.05 1.48
CA VAL A 454 12.72 -9.29 2.43
C VAL A 454 12.27 -8.93 3.85
N TRP A 455 11.48 -7.86 3.98
CA TRP A 455 11.00 -7.36 5.27
C TRP A 455 9.48 -7.54 5.40
N ARG A 456 9.00 -7.69 6.64
CA ARG A 456 7.57 -7.95 6.94
C ARG A 456 6.77 -6.67 7.23
N ASP A 457 7.45 -5.59 7.57
CA ASP A 457 6.87 -4.32 8.00
C ASP A 457 6.63 -3.33 6.85
N GLY A 458 6.91 -3.72 5.61
CA GLY A 458 6.70 -2.86 4.45
C GLY A 458 5.24 -2.39 4.29
N ASN A 459 4.27 -3.19 4.73
CA ASN A 459 2.85 -2.81 4.72
C ASN A 459 2.50 -1.67 5.68
N LEU A 460 3.39 -1.32 6.62
CA LEU A 460 3.19 -0.20 7.54
C LEU A 460 3.57 1.14 6.92
N TRP A 461 4.43 1.15 5.90
CA TRP A 461 4.97 2.38 5.31
C TRP A 461 3.89 3.32 4.80
N GLU A 462 2.85 2.83 4.11
CA GLU A 462 1.82 3.67 3.48
C GLU A 462 1.04 4.54 4.49
N LYS A 463 0.90 4.07 5.73
CA LYS A 463 0.12 4.76 6.78
C LYS A 463 0.97 5.27 7.94
N GLY A 464 2.17 4.74 8.11
CA GLY A 464 3.08 5.15 9.18
C GLY A 464 3.79 6.47 8.91
N HIS A 465 4.63 6.88 9.86
CA HIS A 465 5.31 8.19 9.87
C HIS A 465 6.47 8.33 8.89
N TRP A 466 6.98 7.23 8.32
CA TRP A 466 8.09 7.27 7.36
C TRP A 466 7.84 8.27 6.23
N VAL A 467 8.87 9.01 5.86
CA VAL A 467 8.80 9.99 4.76
C VAL A 467 9.54 9.56 3.49
N ASN A 468 10.22 8.39 3.50
CA ASN A 468 10.89 7.82 2.33
C ASN A 468 9.92 7.77 1.13
N ASN A 469 10.27 8.46 0.04
CA ASN A 469 9.46 8.62 -1.18
C ASN A 469 8.04 9.22 -1.01
N LYS A 470 7.67 9.67 0.20
CA LYS A 470 6.54 10.60 0.44
C LYS A 470 7.02 12.05 0.39
N PHE A 471 8.31 12.24 0.63
CA PHE A 471 9.05 13.41 0.21
C PHE A 471 9.43 13.28 -1.26
N GLY A 472 8.98 14.25 -2.06
CA GLY A 472 9.20 14.26 -3.50
C GLY A 472 10.48 14.99 -3.85
N THR A 473 10.98 14.75 -5.06
CA THR A 473 12.05 15.55 -5.64
C THR A 473 11.59 16.99 -5.94
N SER A 474 10.30 17.15 -6.23
CA SER A 474 9.59 18.41 -6.43
C SER A 474 8.12 18.27 -6.05
N ASN A 475 7.42 19.40 -5.93
CA ASN A 475 5.96 19.46 -5.87
C ASN A 475 5.38 20.24 -7.06
N LEU A 476 4.08 20.06 -7.30
CA LEU A 476 3.33 20.70 -8.38
C LEU A 476 3.39 22.23 -8.31
N GLY A 477 3.19 22.82 -7.12
CA GLY A 477 3.27 24.27 -6.93
C GLY A 477 4.62 24.86 -7.34
N ALA A 478 5.73 24.21 -7.00
CA ALA A 478 7.08 24.64 -7.37
C ALA A 478 7.33 24.58 -8.88
N ILE A 479 6.78 23.57 -9.57
CA ILE A 479 6.84 23.46 -11.03
C ILE A 479 6.04 24.61 -11.68
N LEU A 480 4.85 24.92 -11.17
CA LEU A 480 4.03 26.03 -11.66
C LEU A 480 4.70 27.38 -11.43
N LEU A 481 5.32 27.60 -10.27
CA LEU A 481 6.12 28.79 -9.99
C LEU A 481 7.29 28.92 -10.97
N GLU A 482 7.97 27.82 -11.32
CA GLU A 482 9.04 27.86 -12.32
C GLU A 482 8.51 28.18 -13.72
N ILE A 483 7.39 27.57 -14.14
CA ILE A 483 6.78 27.90 -15.42
C ILE A 483 6.42 29.39 -15.45
N SER A 484 5.77 29.91 -14.39
CA SER A 484 5.42 31.33 -14.26
C SER A 484 6.66 32.24 -14.29
N LEU A 485 7.73 31.89 -13.56
CA LEU A 485 8.98 32.66 -13.56
C LEU A 485 9.62 32.69 -14.95
N ARG A 486 9.67 31.54 -15.64
CA ARG A 486 10.19 31.44 -17.01
C ARG A 486 9.32 32.21 -18.01
N SER A 487 8.04 32.38 -17.71
CA SER A 487 7.11 33.24 -18.43
C SER A 487 7.16 34.71 -18.01
N GLN A 488 8.11 35.11 -17.15
CA GLN A 488 8.29 36.49 -16.67
C GLN A 488 7.11 37.03 -15.85
N ILE A 489 6.32 36.14 -15.25
CA ILE A 489 5.27 36.51 -14.29
C ILE A 489 5.95 36.80 -12.94
N ASN A 490 5.62 37.92 -12.32
CA ASN A 490 6.07 38.21 -10.96
C ASN A 490 5.43 37.20 -10.00
N LEU A 491 6.27 36.42 -9.31
CA LEU A 491 5.82 35.39 -8.37
C LEU A 491 5.11 35.97 -7.13
N ASP A 492 5.16 37.29 -6.87
CA ASP A 492 4.37 37.92 -5.79
C ASP A 492 2.88 37.89 -6.11
N HIS A 493 2.55 37.74 -7.40
CA HIS A 493 1.20 37.71 -7.94
C HIS A 493 0.75 36.28 -8.28
N VAL A 494 1.40 35.26 -7.72
CA VAL A 494 1.10 33.85 -7.98
C VAL A 494 0.91 33.11 -6.66
N ASP A 495 -0.26 32.51 -6.49
CA ASP A 495 -0.59 31.66 -5.34
C ASP A 495 -0.71 30.21 -5.78
N VAL A 496 0.06 29.33 -5.14
CA VAL A 496 0.06 27.87 -5.34
C VAL A 496 -0.11 27.11 -4.02
N SER A 497 -0.60 27.78 -2.98
CA SER A 497 -0.68 27.29 -1.60
C SER A 497 -1.45 25.98 -1.42
N THR A 498 -2.32 25.62 -2.37
CA THR A 498 -3.13 24.39 -2.32
C THR A 498 -2.50 23.20 -3.08
N LEU A 499 -1.38 23.40 -3.77
CA LEU A 499 -0.79 22.42 -4.70
C LEU A 499 0.50 21.79 -4.15
N ASP A 500 0.30 20.93 -3.14
CA ASP A 500 1.38 20.20 -2.45
C ASP A 500 1.68 18.81 -3.06
N ASP A 501 1.00 18.44 -4.14
CA ASP A 501 1.15 17.14 -4.83
C ASP A 501 2.62 16.89 -5.20
N THR A 502 3.15 15.72 -4.82
CA THR A 502 4.51 15.32 -5.18
C THR A 502 4.59 14.93 -6.65
N ILE A 503 5.64 15.37 -7.33
CA ILE A 503 5.92 14.99 -8.72
C ILE A 503 7.31 14.37 -8.77
N GLU A 504 7.39 13.09 -9.12
CA GLU A 504 8.66 12.37 -9.23
C GLU A 504 9.48 12.88 -10.42
N GLY A 505 8.81 13.11 -11.56
CA GLY A 505 9.42 13.70 -12.75
C GLY A 505 8.40 14.30 -13.70
N PHE A 506 8.80 15.40 -14.35
CA PHE A 506 8.02 16.07 -15.40
C PHE A 506 8.97 16.53 -16.50
N VAL A 507 8.82 15.94 -17.70
CA VAL A 507 9.80 16.09 -18.79
C VAL A 507 9.15 16.64 -20.05
N LEU A 508 9.45 17.91 -20.37
CA LEU A 508 9.03 18.52 -21.63
C LEU A 508 10.11 18.33 -22.68
N SER A 509 9.87 17.45 -23.66
CA SER A 509 10.80 17.16 -24.75
C SER A 509 10.69 18.11 -25.95
N ASN A 510 9.59 18.86 -26.04
CA ASN A 510 9.28 19.74 -27.15
C ASN A 510 8.97 21.16 -26.65
N GLN A 511 9.25 22.17 -27.47
CA GLN A 511 8.85 23.54 -27.19
C GLN A 511 7.32 23.67 -27.24
N MET A 512 6.74 24.28 -26.22
CA MET A 512 5.30 24.55 -26.14
C MET A 512 5.03 25.84 -25.34
N THR A 513 3.80 26.33 -25.39
CA THR A 513 3.37 27.47 -24.57
C THR A 513 3.28 27.07 -23.09
N ALA A 514 3.46 28.04 -22.20
CA ALA A 514 3.34 27.82 -20.75
C ALA A 514 1.94 27.29 -20.38
N ILE A 515 0.89 27.84 -20.98
CA ILE A 515 -0.48 27.39 -20.71
C ILE A 515 -0.72 25.95 -21.13
N ASN A 516 -0.16 25.48 -22.26
CA ASN A 516 -0.30 24.08 -22.67
C ASN A 516 0.42 23.13 -21.69
N ALA A 517 1.60 23.52 -21.18
CA ALA A 517 2.31 22.75 -20.17
C ALA A 517 1.53 22.70 -18.85
N ILE A 518 0.94 23.83 -18.44
CA ILE A 518 0.06 23.92 -17.27
C ILE A 518 -1.20 23.06 -17.48
N ASP A 519 -1.79 23.07 -18.67
CA ASP A 519 -2.99 22.28 -18.98
C ASP A 519 -2.75 20.78 -18.92
N MET A 520 -1.57 20.30 -19.30
CA MET A 520 -1.17 18.91 -19.11
C MET A 520 -1.14 18.54 -17.62
N LEU A 521 -0.56 19.41 -16.78
CA LEU A 521 -0.56 19.23 -15.33
C LEU A 521 -1.97 19.33 -14.76
N ARG A 522 -2.79 20.24 -15.29
CA ARG A 522 -4.17 20.49 -14.87
C ARG A 522 -5.07 19.29 -15.11
N ALA A 523 -4.93 18.64 -16.26
CA ALA A 523 -5.66 17.41 -16.60
C ALA A 523 -5.20 16.20 -15.77
N SER A 524 -3.98 16.23 -15.24
CA SER A 524 -3.39 15.13 -14.48
C SER A 524 -3.63 15.25 -12.96
N TYR A 525 -3.57 16.47 -12.43
CA TYR A 525 -3.64 16.75 -10.99
C TYR A 525 -4.90 17.53 -10.58
N PHE A 526 -5.82 17.80 -11.50
CA PHE A 526 -7.17 18.34 -11.23
C PHE A 526 -7.15 19.62 -10.37
N PHE A 527 -6.60 20.70 -10.91
CA PHE A 527 -6.65 22.04 -10.31
C PHE A 527 -7.30 23.05 -11.26
N ASP A 528 -7.71 24.19 -10.75
CA ASP A 528 -8.25 25.29 -11.52
C ASP A 528 -7.38 26.55 -11.38
N ILE A 529 -7.54 27.50 -12.30
CA ILE A 529 -6.81 28.78 -12.32
C ILE A 529 -7.81 29.88 -12.06
N CYS A 530 -7.61 30.66 -11.00
CA CYS A 530 -8.50 31.75 -10.58
C CYS A 530 -7.77 33.09 -10.64
N GLY A 531 -8.33 34.04 -11.39
CA GLY A 531 -7.86 35.43 -11.48
C GLY A 531 -8.82 36.45 -10.85
N ALA A 532 -9.69 36.02 -9.93
CA ALA A 532 -10.73 36.88 -9.35
C ALA A 532 -10.16 38.06 -8.54
N ASN A 533 -8.98 37.88 -7.95
CA ASN A 533 -8.22 38.93 -7.32
C ASN A 533 -7.38 39.60 -8.41
N GLN A 534 -7.71 40.83 -8.80
CA GLN A 534 -7.11 41.55 -9.96
C GLN A 534 -5.57 41.64 -9.93
N GLU A 535 -4.94 41.29 -8.81
CA GLU A 535 -3.49 41.29 -8.57
C GLU A 535 -2.91 39.88 -8.31
N MET A 536 -3.70 38.80 -8.31
CA MET A 536 -3.22 37.45 -7.99
C MET A 536 -3.79 36.39 -8.94
N ILE A 537 -2.90 35.56 -9.49
CA ILE A 537 -3.25 34.32 -10.18
C ILE A 537 -3.13 33.18 -9.17
N SER A 538 -4.26 32.58 -8.79
CA SER A 538 -4.31 31.48 -7.83
C SER A 538 -4.53 30.17 -8.54
N PHE A 539 -3.65 29.20 -8.30
CA PHE A 539 -3.82 27.81 -8.73
C PHE A 539 -4.41 27.01 -7.57
N ILE A 540 -5.64 26.54 -7.75
CA ILE A 540 -6.46 25.98 -6.65
C ILE A 540 -6.78 24.52 -6.95
N LYS A 541 -6.34 23.61 -6.07
CA LYS A 541 -6.70 22.18 -6.16
C LYS A 541 -8.22 22.02 -6.12
N ARG A 542 -8.81 21.22 -7.02
CA ARG A 542 -10.23 20.89 -6.91
C ARG A 542 -10.48 20.14 -5.61
N GLY A 543 -11.58 20.44 -4.94
CA GLY A 543 -11.86 19.95 -3.58
C GLY A 543 -11.34 20.83 -2.43
N SER A 544 -10.29 21.64 -2.64
CA SER A 544 -9.72 22.48 -1.57
C SER A 544 -10.40 23.84 -1.42
N ALA A 545 -11.19 24.26 -2.41
CA ALA A 545 -11.94 25.52 -2.34
C ALA A 545 -13.07 25.44 -1.30
N ARG A 546 -13.56 26.61 -0.87
CA ARG A 546 -14.69 26.71 0.05
C ARG A 546 -15.98 26.20 -0.60
N GLU A 547 -16.88 25.73 0.24
CA GLU A 547 -18.21 25.27 -0.13
C GLU A 547 -19.26 26.19 0.50
N LEU A 548 -20.25 26.62 -0.29
CA LEU A 548 -21.37 27.45 0.16
C LEU A 548 -22.71 26.80 -0.17
N SER A 549 -23.73 27.08 0.63
CA SER A 549 -25.11 26.70 0.31
C SER A 549 -25.85 27.88 -0.30
N VAL A 550 -26.55 27.64 -1.41
CA VAL A 550 -27.37 28.64 -2.10
C VAL A 550 -28.73 28.02 -2.45
N SER A 551 -29.80 28.73 -2.10
CA SER A 551 -31.17 28.38 -2.47
C SER A 551 -31.63 29.17 -3.70
N SER A 552 -32.44 28.55 -4.54
CA SER A 552 -33.10 29.24 -5.66
C SER A 552 -33.92 30.48 -5.25
N SER A 553 -34.39 30.57 -3.99
CA SER A 553 -35.07 31.77 -3.45
C SER A 553 -34.15 32.98 -3.30
N GLU A 554 -32.84 32.78 -3.27
CA GLU A 554 -31.81 33.82 -3.15
C GLU A 554 -31.33 34.29 -4.55
N CYS A 555 -31.81 33.64 -5.61
CA CYS A 555 -31.48 33.98 -7.00
C CYS A 555 -32.47 35.00 -7.57
N LEU A 556 -31.99 35.82 -8.50
CA LEU A 556 -32.86 36.62 -9.36
C LEU A 556 -33.56 35.72 -10.36
N LYS A 557 -34.87 35.93 -10.51
CA LYS A 557 -35.74 35.15 -11.39
C LYS A 557 -35.39 35.41 -12.86
N LEU A 558 -35.06 34.37 -13.62
CA LEU A 558 -34.70 34.46 -15.04
C LEU A 558 -35.93 34.43 -15.96
N SER A 559 -36.92 33.62 -15.61
CA SER A 559 -38.22 33.52 -16.30
C SER A 559 -39.33 33.18 -15.31
N ASP A 560 -40.60 33.22 -15.72
CA ASP A 560 -41.75 33.00 -14.83
C ASP A 560 -41.72 31.69 -14.03
N ASN A 561 -40.98 30.68 -14.51
CA ASN A 561 -40.89 29.36 -13.89
C ASN A 561 -39.45 28.87 -13.60
N SER A 562 -38.41 29.68 -13.81
CA SER A 562 -37.04 29.25 -13.51
C SER A 562 -36.15 30.35 -12.92
N PHE A 563 -35.35 29.94 -11.95
CA PHE A 563 -34.27 30.74 -11.36
C PHE A 563 -32.91 30.42 -11.97
N ILE A 564 -32.85 29.39 -12.82
CA ILE A 564 -31.62 28.85 -13.42
C ILE A 564 -31.76 28.59 -14.91
N GLU A 565 -30.63 28.57 -15.60
CA GLU A 565 -30.46 28.02 -16.95
C GLU A 565 -29.64 26.73 -16.83
N GLU A 566 -30.18 25.62 -17.35
CA GLU A 566 -29.52 24.31 -17.37
C GLU A 566 -29.18 23.93 -18.82
N ILE A 567 -27.93 23.54 -19.06
CA ILE A 567 -27.46 23.01 -20.35
C ILE A 567 -26.97 21.58 -20.11
N GLU A 568 -27.66 20.59 -20.70
CA GLU A 568 -27.23 19.19 -20.67
C GLU A 568 -26.11 18.94 -21.68
N ILE A 569 -25.09 18.19 -21.25
CA ILE A 569 -23.98 17.74 -22.07
C ILE A 569 -24.36 16.39 -22.69
N PRO A 570 -24.35 16.24 -24.04
CA PRO A 570 -24.77 15.01 -24.69
C PRO A 570 -23.92 13.80 -24.30
N LYS A 571 -24.54 12.62 -24.16
CA LYS A 571 -23.84 11.39 -23.80
C LYS A 571 -22.80 10.95 -24.83
N GLU A 572 -23.00 11.31 -26.10
CA GLU A 572 -22.12 10.96 -27.21
C GLU A 572 -20.78 11.72 -27.15
N VAL A 573 -20.70 12.81 -26.39
CA VAL A 573 -19.45 13.57 -26.18
C VAL A 573 -18.83 13.33 -24.81
N THR A 574 -19.47 12.52 -23.96
CA THR A 574 -18.97 12.14 -22.64
C THR A 574 -17.87 11.09 -22.78
N LEU A 575 -16.84 11.22 -21.96
CA LEU A 575 -15.68 10.33 -22.02
C LEU A 575 -15.88 9.11 -21.12
N ASP A 576 -15.90 7.92 -21.72
CA ASP A 576 -16.05 6.65 -20.97
C ASP A 576 -14.80 5.74 -21.02
N LYS A 577 -13.84 6.06 -21.88
CA LYS A 577 -12.63 5.25 -22.14
C LYS A 577 -11.40 6.13 -22.36
N VAL A 578 -10.31 5.86 -21.65
CA VAL A 578 -9.04 6.59 -21.81
C VAL A 578 -7.83 5.66 -21.93
N ASP A 579 -7.00 5.91 -22.95
CA ASP A 579 -5.61 5.45 -22.97
C ASP A 579 -4.74 6.50 -22.30
N LEU A 580 -4.07 6.15 -21.19
CA LEU A 580 -3.16 7.05 -20.49
C LEU A 580 -1.72 6.56 -20.66
N TYR A 581 -0.90 7.34 -21.35
CA TYR A 581 0.54 7.11 -21.51
C TYR A 581 1.32 7.94 -20.49
N PHE A 582 2.33 7.33 -19.88
CA PHE A 582 3.18 7.95 -18.86
C PHE A 582 4.60 7.36 -18.91
N ILE A 583 5.52 7.96 -18.17
CA ILE A 583 6.89 7.46 -18.00
C ILE A 583 6.91 6.64 -16.71
N ASP A 584 7.34 5.39 -16.76
CA ASP A 584 7.36 4.50 -15.60
C ASP A 584 8.78 4.46 -15.01
N GLY A 585 8.96 5.13 -13.88
CA GLY A 585 10.25 5.18 -13.17
C GLY A 585 10.74 3.79 -12.73
N SER A 586 9.82 2.85 -12.48
CA SER A 586 10.16 1.49 -12.08
C SER A 586 10.62 0.60 -13.24
N LYS A 587 10.37 1.01 -14.49
CA LYS A 587 10.75 0.30 -15.73
C LYS A 587 11.75 1.10 -16.53
N GLU A 588 12.83 1.53 -15.88
CA GLU A 588 13.94 2.27 -16.50
C GLU A 588 13.50 3.56 -17.23
N TYR A 589 12.49 4.25 -16.70
CA TYR A 589 11.89 5.43 -17.32
C TYR A 589 11.38 5.19 -18.76
N SER A 590 10.95 3.96 -19.05
CA SER A 590 10.29 3.65 -20.33
C SER A 590 8.88 4.22 -20.38
N THR A 591 8.39 4.52 -21.59
CA THR A 591 6.99 4.90 -21.78
C THR A 591 6.11 3.68 -21.55
N ASN A 592 5.24 3.75 -20.56
CA ASN A 592 4.23 2.76 -20.26
C ASN A 592 2.83 3.36 -20.51
N TYR A 593 1.79 2.53 -20.53
CA TYR A 593 0.43 3.01 -20.66
C TYR A 593 -0.57 2.08 -19.98
N ILE A 594 -1.70 2.65 -19.60
CA ILE A 594 -2.86 1.90 -19.12
C ILE A 594 -4.10 2.23 -19.96
N TYR A 595 -5.07 1.33 -19.89
CA TYR A 595 -6.40 1.52 -20.47
C TYR A 595 -7.42 1.48 -19.35
N VAL A 596 -8.16 2.57 -19.17
CA VAL A 596 -9.24 2.66 -18.18
C VAL A 596 -10.57 2.73 -18.93
N ASN A 597 -11.55 1.96 -18.46
CA ASN A 597 -12.85 1.81 -19.07
C ASN A 597 -13.94 1.74 -17.99
N ASN A 598 -14.97 2.57 -18.12
CA ASN A 598 -16.07 2.65 -17.16
C ASN A 598 -17.41 2.11 -17.72
N GLU A 599 -17.39 1.28 -18.78
CA GLU A 599 -18.64 0.91 -19.46
C GLU A 599 -19.18 -0.50 -19.19
N THR A 600 -20.46 -0.55 -18.80
CA THR A 600 -21.36 -1.70 -18.98
C THR A 600 -22.16 -1.67 -20.29
N ASN A 601 -22.17 -0.56 -21.04
CA ASN A 601 -22.82 -0.42 -22.36
C ASN A 601 -22.38 0.90 -23.06
N SER A 602 -21.30 0.95 -23.86
CA SER A 602 -21.15 2.06 -24.82
C SER A 602 -20.19 1.80 -26.01
N TYR A 603 -20.43 2.59 -27.06
CA TYR A 603 -19.74 2.63 -28.35
C TYR A 603 -19.05 4.01 -28.55
N THR A 604 -18.70 4.74 -27.47
CA THR A 604 -18.03 6.06 -27.55
C THR A 604 -16.57 5.97 -28.01
N ASP A 605 -16.08 7.07 -28.59
CA ASP A 605 -14.70 7.24 -29.02
C ASP A 605 -13.75 7.30 -27.81
N LYS A 606 -12.61 6.61 -27.94
CA LYS A 606 -11.58 6.54 -26.91
C LYS A 606 -10.74 7.82 -26.89
N ALA A 607 -10.58 8.47 -25.73
CA ALA A 607 -9.58 9.53 -25.58
C ALA A 607 -8.17 8.97 -25.35
N THR A 608 -7.16 9.74 -25.75
CA THR A 608 -5.76 9.43 -25.47
C THR A 608 -5.12 10.58 -24.72
N LEU A 609 -4.71 10.33 -23.47
CA LEU A 609 -3.94 11.25 -22.65
C LEU A 609 -2.46 10.83 -22.66
N ARG A 610 -1.57 11.71 -23.15
CA ARG A 610 -0.12 11.48 -23.11
C ARG A 610 0.48 12.43 -22.08
N THR A 611 0.86 11.88 -20.93
CA THR A 611 1.45 12.68 -19.85
C THR A 611 2.98 12.65 -19.96
N PRO A 612 3.66 13.79 -19.81
CA PRO A 612 5.12 13.85 -19.67
C PRO A 612 5.58 13.55 -18.23
N LEU A 613 4.77 12.81 -17.46
CA LEU A 613 4.96 12.58 -16.03
C LEU A 613 5.65 11.24 -15.79
N VAL A 614 6.57 11.22 -14.83
CA VAL A 614 7.07 9.99 -14.22
C VAL A 614 6.12 9.63 -13.09
N ILE A 615 5.33 8.57 -13.28
CA ILE A 615 4.34 8.07 -12.32
C ILE A 615 4.29 6.55 -12.38
N THR A 616 3.74 5.94 -11.33
CA THR A 616 3.47 4.51 -11.26
C THR A 616 2.21 4.13 -12.03
N GLU A 617 2.06 2.85 -12.37
CA GLU A 617 0.84 2.31 -12.99
C GLU A 617 -0.41 2.52 -12.12
N ALA A 618 -0.26 2.45 -10.78
CA ALA A 618 -1.34 2.69 -9.83
C ALA A 618 -1.79 4.16 -9.85
N GLU A 619 -0.86 5.11 -9.83
CA GLU A 619 -1.16 6.55 -9.92
C GLU A 619 -1.81 6.89 -11.27
N ALA A 620 -1.31 6.31 -12.37
CA ALA A 620 -1.93 6.43 -13.67
C ALA A 620 -3.38 5.92 -13.66
N LYS A 621 -3.65 4.76 -13.04
CA LYS A 621 -4.98 4.15 -12.99
C LYS A 621 -5.96 5.03 -12.26
N ILE A 622 -5.58 5.50 -11.08
CA ILE A 622 -6.36 6.43 -10.28
C ILE A 622 -6.66 7.72 -11.05
N MET A 623 -5.65 8.28 -11.73
CA MET A 623 -5.82 9.47 -12.56
C MET A 623 -6.83 9.23 -13.69
N GLY A 624 -6.76 8.08 -14.36
CA GLY A 624 -7.70 7.70 -15.40
C GLY A 624 -9.11 7.45 -14.87
N GLU A 625 -9.26 6.78 -13.72
CA GLU A 625 -10.56 6.54 -13.08
C GLU A 625 -11.22 7.86 -12.68
N LEU A 626 -10.51 8.76 -12.01
CA LEU A 626 -11.03 10.08 -11.64
C LEU A 626 -11.38 10.94 -12.87
N LEU A 627 -10.61 10.84 -13.95
CA LEU A 627 -10.93 11.53 -15.21
C LEU A 627 -12.28 11.06 -15.78
N LEU A 628 -12.53 9.74 -15.78
CA LEU A 628 -13.79 9.16 -16.26
C LEU A 628 -14.95 9.45 -15.31
N GLU A 629 -14.73 9.42 -13.99
CA GLU A 629 -15.73 9.78 -12.99
C GLU A 629 -16.17 11.24 -13.16
N ASN A 630 -15.21 12.18 -13.25
CA ASN A 630 -15.51 13.58 -13.53
C ASN A 630 -16.29 13.77 -14.82
N ALA A 631 -15.85 13.12 -15.91
CA ALA A 631 -16.58 13.19 -17.18
C ALA A 631 -18.02 12.66 -17.06
N SER A 632 -18.26 11.62 -16.25
CA SER A 632 -19.58 11.02 -16.06
C SER A 632 -20.55 11.89 -15.25
N ILE A 633 -20.05 12.73 -14.33
CA ILE A 633 -20.86 13.61 -13.47
C ILE A 633 -20.98 15.03 -14.00
N GLU A 634 -20.00 15.50 -14.79
CA GLU A 634 -19.98 16.81 -15.45
C GLU A 634 -20.96 16.78 -16.64
N ASP A 635 -22.21 16.40 -16.39
CA ASP A 635 -23.26 16.18 -17.38
C ASP A 635 -24.10 17.45 -17.63
N LYS A 636 -23.95 18.47 -16.78
CA LYS A 636 -24.74 19.70 -16.80
C LYS A 636 -23.93 20.94 -16.44
N ILE A 637 -24.18 22.00 -17.20
CA ILE A 637 -23.77 23.36 -16.86
C ILE A 637 -25.00 24.11 -16.34
N ILE A 638 -24.86 24.76 -15.18
CA ILE A 638 -25.92 25.50 -14.52
C ILE A 638 -25.49 26.96 -14.40
N SER A 639 -26.34 27.87 -14.87
CA SER A 639 -26.16 29.31 -14.72
C SER A 639 -27.29 29.93 -13.90
N PHE A 640 -26.95 30.83 -12.97
CA PHE A 640 -27.92 31.54 -12.13
C PHE A 640 -27.39 32.93 -11.76
N ILE A 641 -28.29 33.82 -11.32
CA ILE A 641 -27.93 35.20 -10.99
C ILE A 641 -28.16 35.45 -9.50
N LEU A 642 -27.11 35.88 -8.81
CA LEU A 642 -27.14 36.29 -7.42
C LEU A 642 -27.00 37.81 -7.26
N ASN A 643 -27.38 38.30 -6.07
CA ASN A 643 -27.00 39.63 -5.63
C ASN A 643 -25.55 39.62 -5.11
N LYS A 644 -24.70 40.47 -5.70
CA LYS A 644 -23.28 40.59 -5.35
C LYS A 644 -23.04 40.99 -3.88
N GLN A 645 -23.98 41.70 -3.25
CA GLN A 645 -23.82 42.11 -1.85
C GLN A 645 -24.02 40.95 -0.87
N ASP A 646 -24.88 40.01 -1.22
CA ASP A 646 -25.25 38.89 -0.36
C ASP A 646 -24.25 37.74 -0.50
N PHE A 647 -23.66 37.58 -1.69
CA PHE A 647 -22.69 36.53 -1.99
C PHE A 647 -21.44 37.09 -2.65
N LYS A 648 -20.29 36.75 -2.08
CA LYS A 648 -19.00 36.91 -2.74
C LYS A 648 -18.57 35.54 -3.20
N LEU A 649 -18.99 35.08 -4.38
CA LEU A 649 -18.46 33.85 -5.01
C LEU A 649 -17.29 34.20 -5.94
N LYS A 650 -16.37 33.25 -6.10
CA LYS A 650 -15.28 33.29 -7.08
C LYS A 650 -15.28 32.00 -7.89
N PRO A 651 -14.73 32.00 -9.11
CA PRO A 651 -14.39 30.76 -9.79
C PRO A 651 -13.59 29.85 -8.86
N THR A 652 -13.78 28.54 -8.98
CA THR A 652 -13.28 27.43 -8.13
C THR A 652 -14.08 27.10 -6.88
N ASP A 653 -14.95 27.99 -6.38
CA ASP A 653 -15.80 27.67 -5.22
C ASP A 653 -16.77 26.53 -5.54
N PHE A 654 -17.14 25.75 -4.51
CA PHE A 654 -18.23 24.78 -4.59
C PHE A 654 -19.53 25.37 -4.03
N VAL A 655 -20.65 25.05 -4.66
CA VAL A 655 -21.99 25.48 -4.25
C VAL A 655 -22.90 24.28 -4.17
N SER A 656 -23.43 23.99 -2.98
CA SER A 656 -24.63 23.16 -2.80
C SER A 656 -25.85 24.02 -3.15
N PHE A 657 -26.46 23.73 -4.30
CA PHE A 657 -27.54 24.52 -4.87
C PHE A 657 -28.88 23.79 -4.80
N LYS A 658 -29.87 24.39 -4.13
CA LYS A 658 -31.21 23.78 -3.96
C LYS A 658 -32.25 24.43 -4.87
N HIS A 659 -32.82 23.65 -5.80
CA HIS A 659 -33.86 24.11 -6.72
C HIS A 659 -34.88 23.00 -7.02
N ALA A 660 -36.18 23.34 -6.96
CA ALA A 660 -37.29 22.44 -7.29
C ALA A 660 -37.25 21.07 -6.57
N GLY A 661 -36.78 21.03 -5.31
CA GLY A 661 -36.65 19.81 -4.52
C GLY A 661 -35.44 18.93 -4.87
N ARG A 662 -34.56 19.40 -5.75
CA ARG A 662 -33.26 18.78 -6.07
C ARG A 662 -32.13 19.58 -5.44
N GLU A 663 -31.04 18.89 -5.11
CA GLU A 663 -29.79 19.46 -4.63
C GLU A 663 -28.69 19.13 -5.64
N TYR A 664 -28.03 20.17 -6.13
CA TYR A 664 -26.92 20.08 -7.08
C TYR A 664 -25.63 20.44 -6.34
N SER A 665 -24.57 19.65 -6.53
CA SER A 665 -23.21 20.07 -6.16
C SER A 665 -22.57 20.68 -7.39
N ILE A 666 -22.20 21.96 -7.32
CA ILE A 666 -21.75 22.74 -8.47
C ILE A 666 -20.37 23.32 -8.18
N ARG A 667 -19.39 23.11 -9.07
CA ARG A 667 -18.13 23.86 -9.07
C ARG A 667 -18.26 25.09 -9.97
N VAL A 668 -18.01 26.27 -9.41
CA VAL A 668 -18.12 27.54 -10.13
C VAL A 668 -16.97 27.67 -11.13
N ILE A 669 -17.27 27.80 -12.42
CA ILE A 669 -16.28 27.93 -13.50
C ILE A 669 -16.12 29.37 -14.00
N ASN A 670 -17.15 30.19 -13.86
CA ASN A 670 -17.12 31.60 -14.26
C ASN A 670 -18.05 32.46 -13.38
N THR A 671 -17.66 33.72 -13.20
CA THR A 671 -18.48 34.74 -12.52
C THR A 671 -18.38 36.07 -13.26
N GLU A 672 -19.51 36.64 -13.65
CA GLU A 672 -19.60 37.94 -14.31
C GLU A 672 -20.37 38.92 -13.43
N ILE A 673 -19.89 40.16 -13.33
CA ILE A 673 -20.50 41.18 -12.47
C ILE A 673 -21.02 42.34 -13.31
N HIS A 674 -22.33 42.55 -13.26
CA HIS A 674 -23.02 43.67 -13.90
C HIS A 674 -23.80 44.47 -12.85
N GLY A 675 -23.21 45.59 -12.38
CA GLY A 675 -23.79 46.37 -11.29
C GLY A 675 -23.87 45.55 -10.00
N ASN A 676 -25.09 45.30 -9.51
CA ASN A 676 -25.35 44.49 -8.32
C ASN A 676 -25.67 43.01 -8.63
N GLN A 677 -25.73 42.64 -9.90
CA GLN A 677 -25.97 41.28 -10.35
C GLN A 677 -24.65 40.56 -10.53
N MET A 678 -24.56 39.35 -9.98
CA MET A 678 -23.48 38.39 -10.20
C MET A 678 -24.05 37.21 -10.97
N ILE A 679 -23.68 37.06 -12.23
CA ILE A 679 -24.00 35.88 -13.03
C ILE A 679 -22.98 34.82 -12.70
N VAL A 680 -23.44 33.67 -12.22
CA VAL A 680 -22.60 32.54 -11.83
C VAL A 680 -22.87 31.42 -12.83
N THR A 681 -21.80 30.90 -13.44
CA THR A 681 -21.86 29.69 -14.26
C THR A 681 -21.01 28.63 -13.61
N GLY A 682 -21.60 27.46 -13.38
CA GLY A 682 -20.93 26.32 -12.78
C GLY A 682 -21.25 25.02 -13.50
N ILE A 683 -20.46 24.00 -13.22
CA ILE A 683 -20.64 22.64 -13.73
C ILE A 683 -20.96 21.72 -12.56
N VAL A 684 -21.81 20.72 -12.79
CA VAL A 684 -22.09 19.70 -11.76
C VAL A 684 -20.79 18.95 -11.45
N ASP A 685 -20.38 18.96 -10.18
CA ASP A 685 -19.13 18.37 -9.72
C ASP A 685 -19.20 18.06 -8.22
N TYR A 686 -18.59 16.98 -7.77
CA TYR A 686 -18.60 16.55 -6.36
C TYR A 686 -17.25 16.80 -5.70
N ARG A 687 -17.27 17.67 -4.69
CA ARG A 687 -16.06 18.07 -3.95
C ARG A 687 -15.28 16.88 -3.36
N ASP A 688 -16.01 15.88 -2.86
CA ASP A 688 -15.44 14.73 -2.14
C ASP A 688 -14.64 13.78 -3.04
N PHE A 689 -14.87 13.77 -4.36
CA PHE A 689 -14.14 12.92 -5.30
C PHE A 689 -12.66 13.27 -5.36
N TYR A 690 -12.31 14.51 -5.04
CA TYR A 690 -10.92 14.97 -4.98
C TYR A 690 -10.28 14.75 -3.60
N LEU A 691 -11.08 14.43 -2.57
CA LEU A 691 -10.64 14.13 -1.20
C LEU A 691 -10.45 12.63 -0.95
N SER A 692 -11.09 11.78 -1.73
CA SER A 692 -11.07 10.31 -1.62
C SER A 692 -9.93 9.64 -2.40
N VAL A 693 -9.15 10.42 -3.14
CA VAL A 693 -8.06 9.90 -3.98
C VAL A 693 -6.85 9.61 -3.11
N ALA A 694 -6.90 8.46 -2.43
CA ALA A 694 -5.73 7.88 -1.79
C ALA A 694 -4.60 7.82 -2.84
N SER A 695 -3.49 8.50 -2.59
CA SER A 695 -2.26 8.29 -3.36
C SER A 695 -1.78 6.87 -3.07
N ALA A 696 -2.24 5.89 -3.85
CA ALA A 696 -1.79 4.52 -3.71
C ALA A 696 -0.37 4.43 -4.29
N LYS A 697 0.65 4.47 -3.43
CA LYS A 697 1.90 3.79 -3.75
C LYS A 697 1.78 2.34 -3.30
N ASN A 698 0.87 1.62 -4.01
CA ASN A 698 0.79 0.16 -3.98
C ASN A 698 2.19 -0.45 -4.07
N GLN A 699 2.32 -1.66 -3.52
CA GLN A 699 3.55 -2.44 -3.53
C GLN A 699 4.21 -2.44 -4.93
N LEU A 700 5.30 -1.66 -5.11
CA LEU A 700 6.11 -1.76 -6.34
C LEU A 700 6.57 -3.21 -6.44
N THR A 701 6.14 -3.91 -7.48
CA THR A 701 6.59 -5.29 -7.66
C THR A 701 8.02 -5.24 -8.19
N LEU A 702 8.97 -5.13 -7.27
CA LEU A 702 10.39 -5.22 -7.55
C LEU A 702 10.76 -6.69 -7.56
N GLU A 703 10.57 -7.34 -8.71
CA GLU A 703 11.17 -8.66 -8.91
C GLU A 703 12.64 -8.48 -9.26
N TYR A 704 13.52 -9.20 -8.57
CA TYR A 704 14.86 -9.45 -9.08
C TYR A 704 14.68 -10.28 -10.36
N GLU A 705 15.29 -9.84 -11.47
CA GLU A 705 15.25 -10.59 -12.73
C GLU A 705 15.87 -11.99 -12.53
N HIS A 706 15.01 -12.97 -12.27
CA HIS A 706 15.22 -14.30 -12.79
C HIS A 706 14.50 -14.36 -14.14
N SER A 707 15.30 -14.23 -15.20
CA SER A 707 14.93 -14.59 -16.56
C SER A 707 14.68 -16.10 -16.59
N GLU A 708 13.41 -16.54 -16.49
CA GLU A 708 13.00 -17.88 -16.89
C GLU A 708 11.61 -17.85 -17.59
N ASP A 709 11.40 -18.86 -18.45
CA ASP A 709 10.42 -18.95 -19.55
C ASP A 709 9.01 -18.41 -19.24
N SER A 710 8.61 -17.35 -19.94
CA SER A 710 7.20 -16.95 -20.00
C SER A 710 6.37 -18.03 -20.69
N ASN A 711 5.18 -18.34 -20.16
CA ASN A 711 4.22 -19.25 -20.82
C ASN A 711 2.84 -18.59 -20.94
N LEU A 712 2.12 -18.86 -22.03
CA LEU A 712 0.77 -18.36 -22.30
C LEU A 712 -0.12 -19.53 -22.67
N VAL A 713 -1.24 -19.68 -21.96
CA VAL A 713 -2.27 -20.69 -22.27
C VAL A 713 -3.60 -19.98 -22.46
N ILE A 714 -4.29 -20.28 -23.56
CA ILE A 714 -5.59 -19.73 -23.90
C ILE A 714 -6.57 -20.88 -24.09
N LEU A 715 -7.70 -20.81 -23.40
CA LEU A 715 -8.66 -21.88 -23.26
C LEU A 715 -10.05 -21.42 -23.70
N ASP A 716 -10.72 -22.26 -24.49
CA ASP A 716 -12.16 -22.24 -24.71
C ASP A 716 -12.80 -23.18 -23.67
N LEU A 717 -13.28 -22.61 -22.56
CA LEU A 717 -13.79 -23.41 -21.44
C LEU A 717 -15.07 -24.16 -21.83
N PRO A 718 -15.22 -25.45 -21.46
CA PRO A 718 -16.40 -26.24 -21.81
C PRO A 718 -17.58 -26.07 -20.85
N PHE A 719 -17.62 -25.05 -20.01
CA PHE A 719 -18.70 -24.81 -19.05
C PHE A 719 -19.01 -23.33 -18.91
N ILE A 720 -20.16 -22.97 -18.36
CA ILE A 720 -20.53 -21.58 -18.06
C ILE A 720 -19.92 -21.20 -16.72
N PHE A 721 -18.95 -20.30 -16.76
CA PHE A 721 -18.34 -19.72 -15.56
C PHE A 721 -19.04 -18.41 -15.18
N ASN A 722 -19.29 -18.18 -13.88
CA ASN A 722 -19.90 -16.96 -13.33
C ASN A 722 -21.17 -16.47 -14.05
N ASN A 723 -22.02 -17.39 -14.53
CA ASN A 723 -23.24 -17.05 -15.28
C ASN A 723 -22.99 -16.17 -16.54
N ALA A 724 -21.80 -16.27 -17.14
CA ALA A 724 -21.43 -15.50 -18.33
C ALA A 724 -22.40 -15.76 -19.50
N ARG A 725 -23.04 -14.69 -19.99
CA ARG A 725 -24.00 -14.74 -21.11
C ARG A 725 -23.36 -14.44 -22.47
N ALA A 726 -22.22 -13.76 -22.49
CA ALA A 726 -21.47 -13.46 -23.71
C ALA A 726 -20.39 -14.54 -23.97
N PRO A 727 -19.99 -14.77 -25.24
CA PRO A 727 -18.84 -15.62 -25.54
C PRO A 727 -17.58 -15.07 -24.88
N TYR A 728 -16.75 -15.95 -24.35
CA TYR A 728 -15.53 -15.59 -23.64
C TYR A 728 -14.41 -16.61 -23.89
N LEU A 729 -13.19 -16.23 -23.53
CA LEU A 729 -11.99 -17.05 -23.45
C LEU A 729 -11.39 -16.92 -22.05
N ALA A 730 -10.67 -17.95 -21.60
CA ALA A 730 -9.82 -17.85 -20.42
C ALA A 730 -8.35 -17.80 -20.85
N ALA A 731 -7.58 -16.86 -20.33
CA ALA A 731 -6.15 -16.74 -20.59
C ALA A 731 -5.35 -16.77 -19.29
N TYR A 732 -4.23 -17.46 -19.35
CA TYR A 732 -3.30 -17.65 -18.25
C TYR A 732 -1.91 -17.28 -18.73
N LEU A 733 -1.24 -16.41 -17.99
CA LEU A 733 0.10 -15.95 -18.29
C LEU A 733 1.02 -16.32 -17.12
N CYS A 734 2.00 -17.18 -17.37
CA CYS A 734 3.12 -17.35 -16.46
C CYS A 734 4.16 -16.32 -16.90
N ASN A 735 4.26 -15.23 -16.15
CA ASN A 735 5.22 -14.16 -16.39
C ASN A 735 5.53 -13.44 -15.07
N ASN A 736 6.58 -12.64 -15.06
CA ASN A 736 6.95 -11.82 -13.90
C ASN A 736 6.10 -10.54 -13.78
N ALA A 737 5.47 -10.11 -14.88
CA ALA A 737 4.62 -8.92 -14.92
C ALA A 737 3.37 -9.14 -15.78
N SER A 738 2.40 -8.24 -15.63
CA SER A 738 1.25 -8.19 -16.52
C SER A 738 1.69 -7.95 -17.97
N ALA A 739 0.93 -8.46 -18.94
CA ALA A 739 1.24 -8.28 -20.34
C ALA A 739 -0.01 -8.05 -21.19
N PRO A 740 0.05 -7.18 -22.22
CA PRO A 740 -1.06 -7.00 -23.15
C PRO A 740 -1.27 -8.29 -23.98
N LEU A 741 -2.53 -8.70 -24.10
CA LEU A 741 -2.95 -9.74 -25.03
C LEU A 741 -3.47 -9.10 -26.32
N TYR A 742 -2.87 -9.49 -27.43
CA TYR A 742 -3.31 -9.15 -28.78
C TYR A 742 -3.97 -10.35 -29.44
N SER A 743 -4.86 -10.08 -30.38
CA SER A 743 -5.40 -11.08 -31.30
C SER A 743 -5.31 -10.61 -32.75
N LYS A 744 -5.29 -11.57 -33.67
CA LYS A 744 -5.30 -11.36 -35.11
C LYS A 744 -6.05 -12.49 -35.81
N LEU A 745 -6.83 -12.14 -36.84
CA LEU A 745 -7.43 -13.12 -37.75
C LEU A 745 -6.46 -13.42 -38.91
N PRO A 746 -6.29 -14.69 -39.31
CA PRO A 746 -5.29 -15.08 -40.32
C PRO A 746 -5.54 -14.54 -41.74
N HIS A 747 -6.72 -13.99 -42.03
CA HIS A 747 -7.06 -13.40 -43.34
C HIS A 747 -7.14 -11.88 -43.35
N ASP A 748 -6.73 -11.20 -42.28
CA ASP A 748 -6.74 -9.75 -42.24
C ASP A 748 -5.60 -9.18 -43.11
N LEU A 749 -5.96 -8.65 -44.29
CA LEU A 749 -5.05 -8.21 -45.36
C LEU A 749 -4.06 -7.11 -44.93
N HIS A 750 -4.34 -6.41 -43.83
CA HIS A 750 -3.48 -5.36 -43.28
C HIS A 750 -2.58 -5.84 -42.14
N GLY A 751 -2.71 -7.08 -41.68
CA GLY A 751 -1.78 -7.70 -40.76
C GLY A 751 -1.76 -7.14 -39.32
N ASN A 752 -2.66 -6.23 -38.97
CA ASN A 752 -2.63 -5.50 -37.70
C ASN A 752 -3.07 -6.36 -36.51
N TRP A 753 -2.32 -6.27 -35.41
CA TRP A 753 -2.68 -6.84 -34.12
C TRP A 753 -3.67 -5.94 -33.40
N SER A 754 -4.77 -6.49 -32.89
CA SER A 754 -5.71 -5.76 -32.02
C SER A 754 -5.51 -6.19 -30.58
N ARG A 755 -5.21 -5.25 -29.67
CA ARG A 755 -5.18 -5.56 -28.23
C ARG A 755 -6.60 -5.83 -27.75
N ILE A 756 -6.79 -6.93 -27.04
CA ILE A 756 -8.10 -7.36 -26.53
C ILE A 756 -8.16 -7.44 -25.00
N ALA A 757 -7.02 -7.52 -24.31
CA ALA A 757 -6.96 -7.53 -22.85
C ALA A 757 -5.58 -7.12 -22.29
N SER A 758 -5.51 -6.91 -20.97
CA SER A 758 -4.28 -7.02 -20.17
C SER A 758 -4.37 -8.32 -19.37
N LEU A 759 -3.30 -9.11 -19.37
CA LEU A 759 -3.23 -10.36 -18.62
C LEU A 759 -2.47 -10.15 -17.32
N GLU A 760 -3.09 -10.46 -16.20
CA GLU A 760 -2.41 -10.59 -14.93
C GLU A 760 -1.64 -11.91 -14.86
N PRO A 761 -0.40 -11.92 -14.35
CA PRO A 761 0.38 -13.13 -14.24
C PRO A 761 -0.18 -14.08 -13.17
N THR A 762 0.02 -15.38 -13.37
CA THR A 762 -0.50 -16.41 -12.47
C THR A 762 0.48 -17.58 -12.33
N ASN A 763 0.45 -18.18 -11.13
CA ASN A 763 1.16 -19.41 -10.81
C ASN A 763 0.30 -20.66 -11.09
N ALA A 764 -0.93 -20.49 -11.57
CA ALA A 764 -1.88 -21.59 -11.83
C ALA A 764 -1.53 -22.42 -13.08
N LEU A 765 -0.31 -22.28 -13.60
CA LEU A 765 0.17 -22.88 -14.83
C LEU A 765 1.27 -23.90 -14.55
N GLY A 766 1.21 -25.00 -15.29
CA GLY A 766 2.29 -25.94 -15.39
C GLY A 766 2.25 -26.71 -16.70
N THR A 767 3.24 -27.57 -16.89
CA THR A 767 3.35 -28.47 -18.02
C THR A 767 3.45 -29.88 -17.49
N LEU A 768 2.64 -30.79 -18.03
CA LEU A 768 2.69 -32.20 -17.68
C LEU A 768 4.05 -32.78 -18.07
N VAL A 769 4.72 -33.40 -17.10
CA VAL A 769 6.00 -34.10 -17.30
C VAL A 769 5.76 -35.58 -17.45
N GLU A 770 4.89 -36.14 -16.61
CA GLU A 770 4.59 -37.56 -16.60
C GLU A 770 3.15 -37.77 -16.11
N PHE A 771 2.44 -38.68 -16.75
CA PHE A 771 1.12 -39.11 -16.32
C PHE A 771 1.15 -40.61 -16.03
N ILE A 772 0.82 -40.97 -14.80
CA ILE A 772 0.75 -42.35 -14.34
C ILE A 772 -0.73 -42.72 -14.27
N GLN A 773 -1.18 -43.67 -15.09
CA GLN A 773 -2.58 -44.08 -15.19
C GLN A 773 -2.79 -45.57 -14.83
N PRO A 774 -3.89 -45.93 -14.13
CA PRO A 774 -4.30 -47.33 -13.95
C PRO A 774 -4.93 -47.92 -15.21
N ARG A 775 -5.13 -49.24 -15.22
CA ARG A 775 -5.70 -49.99 -16.37
C ARG A 775 -7.17 -49.66 -16.66
N HIS A 776 -7.92 -49.13 -15.68
CA HIS A 776 -9.33 -48.76 -15.79
C HIS A 776 -9.57 -47.45 -15.04
N VAL A 777 -10.25 -46.49 -15.67
CA VAL A 777 -10.65 -45.22 -15.04
C VAL A 777 -12.17 -45.12 -15.06
N ASN A 778 -12.76 -44.59 -13.99
CA ASN A 778 -14.21 -44.40 -13.86
C ASN A 778 -14.49 -42.95 -13.46
N MET A 779 -15.29 -42.23 -14.25
CA MET A 779 -15.63 -40.83 -13.99
C MET A 779 -16.51 -40.62 -12.75
N PHE A 780 -17.20 -41.67 -12.28
CA PHE A 780 -18.08 -41.62 -11.10
C PHE A 780 -17.35 -41.93 -9.78
N MET A 781 -16.05 -42.19 -9.82
CA MET A 781 -15.25 -42.49 -8.64
C MET A 781 -14.08 -41.50 -8.52
N ILE A 782 -13.62 -41.29 -7.29
CA ILE A 782 -12.35 -40.61 -7.05
C ILE A 782 -11.25 -41.55 -7.54
N ASP A 783 -10.47 -41.08 -8.49
CA ASP A 783 -9.27 -41.73 -8.99
C ASP A 783 -8.11 -41.47 -8.03
N GLU A 784 -7.95 -42.37 -7.07
CA GLU A 784 -6.85 -42.37 -6.10
C GLU A 784 -5.54 -42.90 -6.69
N THR A 785 -5.60 -43.48 -7.90
CA THR A 785 -4.48 -44.20 -8.51
C THR A 785 -3.71 -43.37 -9.52
N SER A 786 -4.39 -42.50 -10.27
CA SER A 786 -3.74 -41.63 -11.24
C SER A 786 -2.91 -40.55 -10.55
N LYS A 787 -1.73 -40.28 -11.12
CA LYS A 787 -0.83 -39.22 -10.66
C LYS A 787 -0.35 -38.39 -11.83
N LEU A 788 -0.44 -37.07 -11.70
CA LEU A 788 0.14 -36.12 -12.64
C LEU A 788 1.42 -35.56 -12.02
N ILE A 789 2.54 -35.68 -12.73
CA ILE A 789 3.77 -34.97 -12.40
C ILE A 789 3.83 -33.73 -13.27
N VAL A 790 3.76 -32.56 -12.66
CA VAL A 790 3.62 -31.27 -13.33
C VAL A 790 4.82 -30.40 -13.00
N LYS A 791 5.46 -29.83 -14.04
CA LYS A 791 6.44 -28.76 -13.89
C LYS A 791 5.71 -27.42 -13.80
N GLY A 792 5.92 -26.63 -12.75
CA GLY A 792 5.21 -25.35 -12.56
C GLY A 792 5.88 -24.44 -11.52
N ARG A 793 5.27 -23.28 -11.23
CA ARG A 793 5.80 -22.30 -10.25
C ARG A 793 4.90 -22.23 -9.04
N ARG A 794 5.44 -22.54 -7.85
CA ARG A 794 4.76 -22.38 -6.54
C ARG A 794 3.36 -23.01 -6.49
N LEU A 795 3.15 -24.14 -7.16
CA LEU A 795 1.84 -24.80 -7.21
C LEU A 795 1.38 -25.30 -5.82
N GLU A 796 2.30 -25.46 -4.85
CA GLU A 796 1.98 -25.82 -3.47
C GLU A 796 1.01 -24.82 -2.80
N LYS A 797 0.95 -23.57 -3.28
CA LYS A 797 -0.01 -22.57 -2.78
C LYS A 797 -1.47 -22.94 -3.01
N TYR A 798 -1.74 -23.84 -3.93
CA TYR A 798 -3.09 -24.30 -4.27
C TYR A 798 -3.52 -25.51 -3.43
N ALA A 799 -2.74 -25.91 -2.41
CA ALA A 799 -3.08 -26.94 -1.43
C ALA A 799 -4.10 -26.44 -0.38
N LEU A 800 -5.29 -26.02 -0.80
CA LEU A 800 -6.27 -25.32 0.05
C LEU A 800 -7.18 -26.23 0.89
N GLY A 801 -6.87 -27.53 1.03
CA GLY A 801 -7.68 -28.49 1.78
C GLY A 801 -9.06 -28.85 1.17
N ALA A 802 -9.54 -28.06 0.19
CA ALA A 802 -10.73 -28.31 -0.61
C ALA A 802 -10.38 -28.86 -2.00
N GLN A 803 -11.35 -29.49 -2.66
CA GLN A 803 -11.22 -30.00 -4.04
C GLN A 803 -11.04 -28.82 -5.02
N GLN A 804 -9.97 -28.85 -5.81
CA GLN A 804 -9.60 -27.80 -6.75
C GLN A 804 -9.95 -28.22 -8.18
N LEU A 805 -10.45 -27.30 -9.00
CA LEU A 805 -10.71 -27.54 -10.43
C LEU A 805 -9.45 -27.27 -11.26
N ALA A 806 -9.16 -28.12 -12.22
CA ALA A 806 -8.07 -27.94 -13.18
C ALA A 806 -8.45 -28.47 -14.56
N MET A 807 -7.62 -28.16 -15.55
CA MET A 807 -7.69 -28.76 -16.88
C MET A 807 -6.31 -29.18 -17.34
N ILE A 808 -6.25 -30.35 -17.98
CA ILE A 808 -5.03 -30.94 -18.52
C ILE A 808 -5.33 -31.47 -19.93
N GLY A 809 -4.61 -31.00 -20.94
CA GLY A 809 -4.82 -31.45 -22.32
C GLY A 809 -6.26 -31.23 -22.85
N GLY A 810 -7.03 -30.33 -22.23
CA GLY A 810 -8.45 -30.11 -22.50
C GLY A 810 -9.43 -30.93 -21.64
N GLU A 811 -8.96 -31.92 -20.88
CA GLU A 811 -9.79 -32.65 -19.90
C GLU A 811 -10.00 -31.80 -18.65
N VAL A 812 -11.26 -31.61 -18.25
CA VAL A 812 -11.59 -30.98 -16.97
C VAL A 812 -11.53 -32.02 -15.87
N ILE A 813 -10.64 -31.77 -14.90
CA ILE A 813 -10.44 -32.61 -13.74
C ILE A 813 -10.65 -31.81 -12.46
N THR A 814 -10.86 -32.50 -11.35
CA THR A 814 -10.59 -31.91 -10.05
C THR A 814 -9.54 -32.72 -9.31
N PHE A 815 -8.85 -32.12 -8.34
CA PHE A 815 -7.87 -32.80 -7.50
C PHE A 815 -8.00 -32.36 -6.05
N ARG A 816 -7.61 -33.23 -5.12
CA ARG A 816 -7.61 -32.92 -3.68
C ARG A 816 -6.21 -32.70 -3.10
N HIS A 817 -5.19 -33.24 -3.74
CA HIS A 817 -3.83 -33.26 -3.18
C HIS A 817 -2.79 -32.77 -4.18
N ILE A 818 -1.92 -31.88 -3.70
CA ILE A 818 -0.73 -31.42 -4.40
C ILE A 818 0.47 -31.46 -3.45
N GLU A 819 1.56 -32.06 -3.91
CA GLU A 819 2.79 -32.26 -3.14
C GLU A 819 3.98 -31.72 -3.94
N LYS A 820 4.79 -30.86 -3.31
CA LYS A 820 6.04 -30.37 -3.91
C LYS A 820 7.11 -31.44 -3.74
N LEU A 821 7.62 -31.96 -4.86
CA LEU A 821 8.69 -32.97 -4.86
C LEU A 821 10.07 -32.31 -4.75
N GLN A 822 10.28 -31.25 -5.53
CA GLN A 822 11.46 -30.38 -5.51
C GLN A 822 11.08 -29.02 -6.14
N ASP A 823 12.01 -28.08 -6.21
CA ASP A 823 11.75 -26.80 -6.88
C ASP A 823 11.34 -27.01 -8.34
N GLY A 824 10.18 -26.45 -8.68
CA GLY A 824 9.60 -26.52 -10.01
C GLY A 824 8.83 -27.79 -10.35
N LEU A 825 8.75 -28.82 -9.48
CA LEU A 825 8.13 -30.11 -9.80
C LEU A 825 7.12 -30.57 -8.73
N TYR A 826 5.92 -30.93 -9.18
CA TYR A 826 4.75 -31.18 -8.33
C TYR A 826 4.05 -32.49 -8.67
N LYS A 827 3.54 -33.18 -7.65
CA LYS A 827 2.71 -34.38 -7.79
C LYS A 827 1.26 -34.05 -7.43
N ILE A 828 0.35 -34.30 -8.35
CA ILE A 828 -1.09 -34.06 -8.21
C ILE A 828 -1.83 -35.40 -8.20
N SER A 829 -2.75 -35.58 -7.25
CA SER A 829 -3.40 -36.87 -6.98
C SER A 829 -4.80 -36.71 -6.38
N TYR A 830 -5.54 -37.83 -6.28
CA TYR A 830 -6.94 -37.90 -5.87
C TYR A 830 -7.84 -37.10 -6.82
N LEU A 831 -7.95 -37.61 -8.04
CA LEU A 831 -8.57 -36.90 -9.15
C LEU A 831 -10.05 -37.27 -9.28
N THR A 832 -10.91 -36.34 -9.70
CA THR A 832 -12.11 -36.71 -10.46
C THR A 832 -11.90 -36.31 -11.92
N ARG A 833 -12.34 -37.16 -12.84
CA ARG A 833 -11.93 -37.16 -14.24
C ARG A 833 -13.13 -36.98 -15.16
N GLY A 834 -12.92 -36.43 -16.35
CA GLY A 834 -13.94 -36.30 -17.39
C GLY A 834 -15.10 -35.34 -17.05
N GLY A 835 -14.84 -34.32 -16.24
CA GLY A 835 -15.86 -33.33 -15.85
C GLY A 835 -16.38 -32.54 -17.06
N MET A 836 -17.59 -31.99 -16.94
CA MET A 836 -18.15 -31.01 -17.90
C MET A 836 -18.18 -31.47 -19.38
N GLY A 837 -18.33 -32.78 -19.62
CA GLY A 837 -18.41 -33.34 -20.98
C GLY A 837 -17.06 -33.59 -21.64
N THR A 838 -16.01 -33.85 -20.85
CA THR A 838 -14.64 -34.10 -21.34
C THR A 838 -14.15 -35.53 -21.11
N GLU A 839 -15.07 -36.47 -20.82
CA GLU A 839 -14.74 -37.87 -20.52
C GLU A 839 -13.99 -38.62 -21.64
N ASN A 840 -14.18 -38.21 -22.89
CA ASN A 840 -13.45 -38.76 -24.03
C ASN A 840 -11.94 -38.45 -23.99
N LEU A 841 -11.51 -37.49 -23.17
CA LEU A 841 -10.11 -37.10 -22.99
C LEU A 841 -9.42 -37.83 -21.83
N MET A 842 -10.14 -38.65 -21.05
CA MET A 842 -9.62 -39.31 -19.83
C MET A 842 -8.51 -40.34 -20.08
N THR A 843 -8.42 -40.89 -21.29
CA THR A 843 -7.67 -42.13 -21.55
C THR A 843 -6.26 -41.93 -22.10
N ASN A 844 -5.83 -40.71 -22.40
CA ASN A 844 -4.49 -40.43 -22.95
C ASN A 844 -4.03 -38.98 -22.67
N HIS A 845 -3.14 -38.78 -21.70
CA HIS A 845 -2.35 -37.54 -21.58
C HIS A 845 -0.89 -37.77 -21.93
N ALA A 846 -0.30 -36.86 -22.68
CA ALA A 846 1.10 -36.90 -23.08
C ALA A 846 1.95 -35.84 -22.33
N PRO A 847 3.24 -36.14 -22.04
CA PRO A 847 4.18 -35.13 -21.60
C PRO A 847 4.21 -33.92 -22.56
N GLY A 848 4.25 -32.72 -21.99
CA GLY A 848 4.19 -31.45 -22.72
C GLY A 848 2.82 -30.78 -22.74
N GLU A 849 1.76 -31.44 -22.30
CA GLU A 849 0.42 -30.85 -22.22
C GLU A 849 0.34 -29.73 -21.16
N ASP A 850 -0.41 -28.67 -21.49
CA ASP A 850 -0.68 -27.58 -20.57
C ASP A 850 -1.57 -28.06 -19.41
N PHE A 851 -1.11 -27.83 -18.18
CA PHE A 851 -1.86 -28.05 -16.93
C PHE A 851 -2.25 -26.68 -16.35
N VAL A 852 -3.54 -26.47 -16.10
CA VAL A 852 -4.07 -25.18 -15.65
C VAL A 852 -5.05 -25.35 -14.50
N ILE A 853 -4.89 -24.62 -13.40
CA ILE A 853 -5.86 -24.60 -12.29
C ILE A 853 -6.94 -23.53 -12.57
N ILE A 854 -8.22 -23.92 -12.53
CA ILE A 854 -9.38 -23.12 -13.00
C ILE A 854 -10.35 -22.82 -11.84
N ASN A 855 -9.87 -22.19 -10.78
CA ASN A 855 -10.73 -21.76 -9.66
C ASN A 855 -11.06 -20.27 -9.74
N ALA A 856 -12.27 -19.92 -9.27
CA ALA A 856 -12.71 -18.52 -9.19
C ALA A 856 -11.78 -17.70 -8.29
N GLY A 857 -11.33 -16.55 -8.80
CA GLY A 857 -10.45 -15.62 -8.07
C GLY A 857 -8.96 -16.00 -8.04
N MET A 858 -8.53 -17.07 -8.72
CA MET A 858 -7.15 -17.56 -8.66
C MET A 858 -6.32 -17.28 -9.93
N GLY A 859 -6.36 -16.04 -10.42
CA GLY A 859 -5.46 -15.58 -11.50
C GLY A 859 -5.84 -16.03 -12.92
N MET A 860 -7.11 -16.38 -13.15
CA MET A 860 -7.66 -16.60 -14.50
C MET A 860 -8.09 -15.27 -15.12
N ASN A 861 -7.58 -14.93 -16.30
CA ASN A 861 -8.02 -13.76 -17.05
C ASN A 861 -9.19 -14.13 -17.97
N MET A 862 -10.40 -13.73 -17.60
CA MET A 862 -11.59 -13.93 -18.42
C MET A 862 -11.72 -12.81 -19.45
N ILE A 863 -11.76 -13.15 -20.73
CA ILE A 863 -11.76 -12.20 -21.84
C ILE A 863 -13.04 -12.39 -22.65
N SER A 864 -13.91 -11.38 -22.64
CA SER A 864 -15.09 -11.36 -23.50
C SER A 864 -14.68 -11.26 -24.97
N VAL A 865 -15.25 -12.08 -25.84
CA VAL A 865 -14.92 -12.11 -27.27
C VAL A 865 -16.15 -12.02 -28.17
N SER A 866 -15.92 -11.57 -29.40
CA SER A 866 -17.00 -11.42 -30.38
C SER A 866 -17.53 -12.78 -30.86
N LYS A 867 -18.86 -12.90 -30.99
CA LYS A 867 -19.52 -14.04 -31.66
C LYS A 867 -19.00 -14.31 -33.08
N LYS A 868 -18.40 -13.31 -33.74
CA LYS A 868 -17.81 -13.42 -35.09
C LYS A 868 -16.55 -14.28 -35.15
N LEU A 869 -15.96 -14.64 -34.00
CA LEU A 869 -14.78 -15.51 -33.90
C LEU A 869 -15.14 -17.01 -33.89
N ILE A 870 -16.42 -17.36 -33.68
CA ILE A 870 -16.86 -18.75 -33.60
C ILE A 870 -16.57 -19.47 -34.94
N GLY A 871 -15.92 -20.63 -34.85
CA GLY A 871 -15.49 -21.45 -35.98
C GLY A 871 -14.28 -20.90 -36.74
N LYS A 872 -13.62 -19.83 -36.26
CA LYS A 872 -12.47 -19.23 -36.94
C LYS A 872 -11.15 -19.53 -36.22
N PRO A 873 -10.06 -19.76 -36.97
CA PRO A 873 -8.72 -19.73 -36.40
C PRO A 873 -8.38 -18.30 -35.96
N VAL A 874 -7.91 -18.14 -34.73
CA VAL A 874 -7.44 -16.88 -34.15
C VAL A 874 -6.02 -17.09 -33.66
N ILE A 875 -5.16 -16.11 -33.91
CA ILE A 875 -3.80 -16.08 -33.35
C ILE A 875 -3.79 -15.03 -32.25
N PHE A 876 -3.30 -15.43 -31.09
CA PHE A 876 -3.14 -14.57 -29.93
C PHE A 876 -1.66 -14.37 -29.64
N ARG A 877 -1.31 -13.19 -29.12
CA ARG A 877 0.06 -12.87 -28.72
C ARG A 877 0.09 -12.13 -27.41
N ALA A 878 0.89 -12.62 -26.47
CA ALA A 878 1.31 -11.86 -25.29
C ALA A 878 2.82 -12.06 -25.13
N CYS A 879 3.53 -11.00 -24.73
CA CYS A 879 5.00 -11.00 -24.73
C CYS A 879 5.54 -11.40 -26.12
N SER A 880 6.49 -12.34 -26.16
CA SER A 880 7.03 -12.97 -27.37
C SER A 880 6.31 -14.28 -27.76
N ILE A 881 5.24 -14.66 -27.06
CA ILE A 881 4.57 -15.96 -27.24
C ILE A 881 3.34 -15.79 -28.11
N GLU A 882 3.24 -16.64 -29.14
CA GLU A 882 2.05 -16.73 -29.98
C GLU A 882 1.33 -18.07 -29.76
N LYS A 883 0.00 -18.02 -29.63
CA LYS A 883 -0.86 -19.20 -29.49
C LYS A 883 -1.98 -19.12 -30.52
N SER A 884 -2.17 -20.18 -31.28
CA SER A 884 -3.28 -20.30 -32.22
C SER A 884 -4.32 -21.28 -31.71
N MET A 885 -5.58 -20.95 -31.89
CA MET A 885 -6.71 -21.84 -31.59
C MET A 885 -7.88 -21.57 -32.53
N ILE A 886 -8.75 -22.56 -32.69
CA ILE A 886 -10.07 -22.38 -33.28
C ILE A 886 -11.03 -22.13 -32.12
N TYR A 887 -11.72 -20.99 -32.14
CA TYR A 887 -12.68 -20.66 -31.09
C TYR A 887 -14.05 -21.24 -31.41
N GLU A 888 -14.61 -22.07 -30.55
CA GLU A 888 -15.87 -22.79 -30.78
C GLU A 888 -17.00 -22.34 -29.84
N ASN A 889 -16.67 -21.58 -28.78
CA ASN A 889 -17.61 -21.18 -27.74
C ASN A 889 -18.23 -22.42 -27.05
N LYS A 890 -17.35 -23.30 -26.55
CA LYS A 890 -17.73 -24.59 -25.97
C LYS A 890 -18.65 -24.44 -24.77
N ALA A 891 -18.46 -23.39 -23.97
CA ALA A 891 -19.30 -23.04 -22.82
C ALA A 891 -20.79 -22.91 -23.15
N GLN A 892 -21.13 -22.44 -24.36
CA GLN A 892 -22.51 -22.20 -24.80
C GLN A 892 -23.02 -23.24 -25.79
N SER A 893 -22.19 -24.23 -26.15
CA SER A 893 -22.61 -25.33 -27.02
C SER A 893 -23.40 -26.38 -26.22
N PRO A 894 -24.45 -27.01 -26.78
CA PRO A 894 -25.16 -28.09 -26.10
C PRO A 894 -24.23 -29.25 -25.69
N LEU A 895 -24.50 -29.90 -24.56
CA LEU A 895 -23.84 -31.17 -24.19
C LEU A 895 -24.69 -32.35 -24.65
N PRO A 896 -24.09 -33.37 -25.30
CA PRO A 896 -24.81 -34.63 -25.52
C PRO A 896 -25.13 -35.28 -24.16
N PRO A 897 -26.31 -35.92 -24.00
CA PRO A 897 -26.61 -36.73 -22.83
C PRO A 897 -25.53 -37.81 -22.56
N PHE A 898 -25.36 -38.18 -21.29
CA PHE A 898 -24.43 -39.25 -20.89
C PHE A 898 -25.18 -40.57 -20.74
N VAL A 899 -24.72 -41.64 -21.39
CA VAL A 899 -25.27 -42.99 -21.20
C VAL A 899 -24.77 -43.55 -19.86
N THR A 900 -25.66 -43.65 -18.87
CA THR A 900 -25.35 -44.11 -17.50
C THR A 900 -25.50 -45.61 -17.32
N TYR A 901 -26.24 -46.27 -18.21
CA TYR A 901 -26.47 -47.70 -18.17
C TYR A 901 -26.62 -48.23 -19.59
N GLU A 902 -25.86 -49.26 -19.89
CA GLU A 902 -25.90 -49.95 -21.17
C GLU A 902 -25.69 -51.44 -20.91
N GLN A 903 -26.70 -52.25 -21.22
CA GLN A 903 -26.63 -53.70 -20.99
C GLN A 903 -27.44 -54.47 -22.02
N ILE A 904 -26.84 -55.52 -22.57
CA ILE A 904 -27.54 -56.52 -23.37
C ILE A 904 -28.12 -57.59 -22.45
N SER A 905 -29.42 -57.84 -22.56
CA SER A 905 -30.13 -58.92 -21.87
C SER A 905 -30.93 -59.72 -22.90
N GLY A 906 -30.49 -60.94 -23.19
CA GLY A 906 -31.11 -61.77 -24.24
C GLY A 906 -31.01 -61.14 -25.63
N HIS A 907 -32.14 -60.74 -26.21
CA HIS A 907 -32.25 -60.09 -27.53
C HIS A 907 -32.59 -58.60 -27.44
N GLU A 908 -32.37 -57.97 -26.28
CA GLU A 908 -32.67 -56.57 -26.02
C GLU A 908 -31.42 -55.82 -25.52
N LEU A 909 -31.19 -54.63 -26.06
CA LEU A 909 -30.21 -53.67 -25.59
C LEU A 909 -30.93 -52.59 -24.77
N HIS A 910 -30.64 -52.55 -23.47
CA HIS A 910 -31.18 -51.57 -22.54
C HIS A 910 -30.21 -50.40 -22.40
N ILE A 911 -30.69 -49.19 -22.63
CA ILE A 911 -29.88 -47.97 -22.57
C ILE A 911 -30.61 -46.97 -21.66
N LYS A 912 -29.90 -46.38 -20.71
CA LYS A 912 -30.38 -45.22 -19.92
C LYS A 912 -29.36 -44.09 -19.98
N TRP A 913 -29.85 -42.86 -19.95
CA TRP A 913 -29.00 -41.67 -20.00
C TRP A 913 -29.51 -40.54 -19.12
N VAL A 914 -28.66 -39.54 -18.90
CA VAL A 914 -28.99 -38.30 -18.20
C VAL A 914 -28.57 -37.08 -19.04
N THR A 915 -29.35 -36.01 -19.03
CA THR A 915 -28.90 -34.71 -19.57
C THR A 915 -27.87 -34.08 -18.66
N ARG A 916 -27.02 -33.24 -19.24
CA ARG A 916 -25.95 -32.54 -18.53
C ARG A 916 -26.18 -31.05 -18.53
N SER A 917 -25.79 -30.38 -17.44
CA SER A 917 -25.75 -28.93 -17.33
C SER A 917 -24.35 -28.41 -17.68
N ARG A 918 -24.27 -27.20 -18.25
CA ARG A 918 -23.02 -26.45 -18.41
C ARG A 918 -22.70 -25.61 -17.17
N HIS A 919 -23.60 -25.54 -16.19
CA HIS A 919 -23.36 -24.79 -14.96
C HIS A 919 -22.40 -25.55 -14.06
N TYR A 920 -21.31 -24.89 -13.69
CA TYR A 920 -20.25 -25.43 -12.83
C TYR A 920 -20.76 -26.09 -11.52
N ASN A 921 -21.89 -25.64 -10.98
CA ASN A 921 -22.43 -26.07 -9.68
C ASN A 921 -23.59 -27.09 -9.73
N GLN A 922 -23.95 -27.64 -10.89
CA GLN A 922 -25.19 -28.44 -11.03
C GLN A 922 -24.92 -29.83 -11.62
N TRP A 923 -24.52 -30.78 -10.78
CA TRP A 923 -24.56 -32.21 -11.11
C TRP A 923 -25.80 -32.92 -10.52
N ASP A 924 -26.59 -32.23 -9.67
CA ASP A 924 -27.51 -32.91 -8.74
C ASP A 924 -28.99 -32.99 -9.15
N GLU A 925 -29.40 -32.51 -10.32
CA GLU A 925 -30.79 -32.72 -10.76
C GLU A 925 -30.89 -33.12 -12.24
N PRO A 926 -31.50 -34.26 -12.60
CA PRO A 926 -32.06 -34.40 -13.93
C PRO A 926 -33.08 -33.27 -14.08
N ALA A 927 -32.85 -32.36 -15.02
CA ALA A 927 -33.81 -31.31 -15.34
C ALA A 927 -35.19 -31.97 -15.48
N GLY A 928 -36.12 -31.59 -14.59
CA GLY A 928 -37.45 -32.15 -14.55
C GLY A 928 -38.12 -32.12 -15.92
N ALA A 929 -38.93 -33.14 -16.18
CA ALA A 929 -39.81 -33.24 -17.35
C ALA A 929 -40.44 -31.87 -17.64
N GLU A 930 -40.39 -31.40 -18.87
CA GLU A 930 -41.48 -31.62 -19.83
C GLU A 930 -40.95 -31.55 -21.28
N ASP A 931 -41.49 -32.42 -22.14
CA ASP A 931 -41.41 -32.40 -23.62
C ASP A 931 -40.03 -32.35 -24.28
N SER A 932 -39.10 -33.24 -23.90
CA SER A 932 -37.85 -33.44 -24.65
C SER A 932 -37.88 -34.77 -25.40
N SER A 933 -37.93 -34.74 -26.73
CA SER A 933 -37.68 -35.94 -27.56
C SER A 933 -36.18 -36.24 -27.60
N PHE A 934 -35.82 -37.53 -27.66
CA PHE A 934 -34.44 -37.98 -27.82
C PHE A 934 -34.31 -38.86 -29.05
N THR A 935 -33.30 -38.61 -29.87
CA THR A 935 -32.87 -39.53 -30.93
C THR A 935 -31.69 -40.35 -30.43
N VAL A 936 -31.83 -41.67 -30.42
CA VAL A 936 -30.78 -42.63 -30.08
C VAL A 936 -30.23 -43.19 -31.38
N LYS A 937 -28.98 -42.88 -31.72
CA LYS A 937 -28.28 -43.43 -32.88
C LYS A 937 -27.38 -44.58 -32.42
N LEU A 938 -27.68 -45.78 -32.90
CA LEU A 938 -26.90 -46.98 -32.66
C LEU A 938 -26.01 -47.24 -33.88
N HIS A 939 -24.71 -47.04 -33.72
CA HIS A 939 -23.71 -47.26 -34.77
C HIS A 939 -23.20 -48.69 -34.68
N LEU A 940 -23.48 -49.51 -35.70
CA LEU A 940 -23.24 -50.96 -35.65
C LEU A 940 -21.85 -51.36 -36.16
N ASN A 941 -21.19 -50.48 -36.92
CA ASN A 941 -19.86 -50.70 -37.49
C ASN A 941 -19.15 -49.34 -37.67
N ALA A 942 -17.80 -49.32 -37.70
CA ALA A 942 -17.00 -48.12 -37.95
C ALA A 942 -17.25 -47.45 -39.34
N ASN A 943 -18.01 -48.10 -40.22
CA ASN A 943 -18.30 -47.63 -41.58
C ASN A 943 -19.65 -46.89 -41.73
N GLY A 944 -20.36 -46.59 -40.63
CA GLY A 944 -21.44 -45.59 -40.62
C GLY A 944 -22.87 -46.10 -40.80
N ASP A 945 -23.13 -47.41 -40.77
CA ASP A 945 -24.50 -47.92 -40.65
C ASP A 945 -25.03 -47.58 -39.24
N ALA A 946 -25.97 -46.65 -39.17
CA ALA A 946 -26.59 -46.19 -37.93
C ALA A 946 -28.09 -46.48 -37.95
N ALA A 947 -28.58 -47.19 -36.93
CA ALA A 947 -30.01 -47.34 -36.69
C ALA A 947 -30.46 -46.21 -35.74
N GLU A 948 -31.47 -45.44 -36.15
CA GLU A 948 -32.00 -44.34 -35.35
C GLU A 948 -33.31 -44.75 -34.66
N TYR A 949 -33.39 -44.48 -33.37
CA TYR A 949 -34.57 -44.72 -32.55
C TYR A 949 -35.00 -43.44 -31.86
N GLN A 950 -36.28 -43.30 -31.55
CA GLN A 950 -36.81 -42.15 -30.83
C GLN A 950 -37.27 -42.58 -29.44
N SER A 951 -36.95 -41.80 -28.42
CA SER A 951 -37.49 -41.95 -27.06
C SER A 951 -38.04 -40.63 -26.54
N LEU A 952 -39.13 -40.69 -25.78
CA LEU A 952 -39.67 -39.55 -25.02
C LEU A 952 -39.30 -39.63 -23.54
N THR A 953 -38.54 -40.65 -23.15
CA THR A 953 -38.06 -40.89 -21.80
C THR A 953 -36.53 -40.96 -21.78
N TRP A 954 -35.95 -41.04 -20.58
CA TRP A 954 -34.49 -41.13 -20.35
C TRP A 954 -33.92 -42.54 -20.50
N GLU A 955 -34.69 -43.45 -21.09
CA GLU A 955 -34.32 -44.83 -21.33
C GLU A 955 -34.94 -45.34 -22.64
N ILE A 956 -34.31 -46.33 -23.25
CA ILE A 956 -34.86 -47.07 -24.38
C ILE A 956 -34.44 -48.53 -24.29
N ILE A 957 -35.32 -49.41 -24.77
CA ILE A 957 -35.04 -50.83 -24.96
C ILE A 957 -35.10 -51.08 -26.46
N ILE A 958 -34.00 -51.53 -27.05
CA ILE A 958 -33.87 -51.78 -28.48
C ILE A 958 -33.83 -53.29 -28.70
N ALA A 959 -34.73 -53.83 -29.53
CA ALA A 959 -34.64 -55.22 -29.95
C ALA A 959 -33.46 -55.39 -30.93
N ILE A 960 -32.48 -56.21 -30.56
CA ILE A 960 -31.22 -56.39 -31.31
C ILE A 960 -31.17 -57.70 -32.10
N SER A 961 -32.27 -58.47 -32.17
CA SER A 961 -32.32 -59.79 -32.82
C SER A 961 -31.99 -59.78 -34.32
N ALA A 962 -32.11 -58.62 -34.98
CA ALA A 962 -31.77 -58.43 -36.40
C ALA A 962 -30.46 -57.64 -36.62
N LEU A 963 -29.72 -57.31 -35.54
CA LEU A 963 -28.51 -56.50 -35.58
C LEU A 963 -27.28 -57.37 -35.28
N ASP A 964 -26.24 -57.26 -36.10
CA ASP A 964 -24.94 -57.89 -35.83
C ASP A 964 -24.10 -56.95 -34.96
N LEU A 965 -23.96 -57.28 -33.68
CA LEU A 965 -23.16 -56.51 -32.71
C LEU A 965 -21.77 -57.11 -32.49
N SER A 966 -21.37 -58.14 -33.24
CA SER A 966 -20.14 -58.89 -33.01
C SER A 966 -18.85 -58.07 -33.24
N ALA A 967 -18.93 -56.98 -34.01
CA ALA A 967 -17.84 -56.05 -34.28
C ALA A 967 -17.73 -54.89 -33.26
N GLY A 968 -18.61 -54.84 -32.25
CA GLY A 968 -18.78 -53.70 -31.34
C GLY A 968 -19.70 -52.62 -31.90
N TYR A 969 -20.30 -51.82 -31.02
CA TYR A 969 -21.22 -50.74 -31.39
C TYR A 969 -20.97 -49.49 -30.53
N SER A 970 -21.48 -48.34 -30.95
CA SER A 970 -21.53 -47.13 -30.13
C SER A 970 -22.94 -46.51 -30.14
N VAL A 971 -23.27 -45.80 -29.07
CA VAL A 971 -24.57 -45.17 -28.86
C VAL A 971 -24.40 -43.66 -28.71
N ASP A 972 -25.04 -42.89 -29.59
CA ASP A 972 -25.16 -41.45 -29.46
C ASP A 972 -26.60 -41.08 -29.09
N ILE A 973 -26.78 -40.25 -28.07
CA ILE A 973 -28.07 -39.70 -27.68
C ILE A 973 -28.11 -38.22 -28.09
N ILE A 974 -29.17 -37.79 -28.75
CA ILE A 974 -29.38 -36.41 -29.19
C ILE A 974 -30.70 -35.91 -28.62
N LYS A 975 -30.67 -34.77 -27.92
CA LYS A 975 -31.88 -34.11 -27.40
C LYS A 975 -32.52 -33.24 -28.50
N GLY A 976 -33.81 -33.43 -28.76
CA GLY A 976 -34.59 -32.71 -29.76
C GLY A 976 -34.71 -31.21 -29.44
N GLY A 977 -34.58 -30.38 -30.48
CA GLY A 977 -34.59 -28.91 -30.37
C GLY A 977 -33.21 -28.25 -30.48
N ASN A 978 -32.13 -29.02 -30.62
CA ASN A 978 -30.77 -28.56 -30.85
C ASN A 978 -30.23 -28.99 -32.21
#